data_AF-A0A818YPS8-F1
#
_entry.id   AF-A0A818YPS8-F1
#
_cell.length_a   1.000
_cell.length_b   1.000
_cell.length_c   1.000
_cell.angle_alpha   90.00
_cell.angle_beta   90.00
_cell.angle_gamma   90.00
#
_symmetry.space_group_name_H-M   'P 1'
#
loop_
_entity.id
_entity.type
_entity.pdbx_description
1 polymer ?
#
loop_
_entity_poly.entity_id
_entity_poly.type
_entity_poly.pdbx_seq_one_letter_code
_entity_poly.pdbx_strand_id
1 'polypeptide(L)'
;MTSLTPKPSQIESWDRLPSDWQNDERMDALFSFFKDRDLNAVHYDAKMKFWSETIIDYCEDHGLLQIDMPTIVSRFRRKGRTPKCLDKIFEELTKQNRLISTNDYANSQQSWSSWTFNKLASPLTGWMSPRTPIDQEVFIIKELVDKKAQQVIDTLQSNVYVPTFDCVVSFSTFIDTCRRCTLIDENSINLIISTLTKDKKILIDHIGDAKDVKVVKFIMPGTSIVRPLTEIETSVLLLRHSKQRLEEQLKKTDQQIEGLLADIYRHLKNSNRTAAKKLLRKKKLLELEHDKKENMIEHLNSVLTQIEQTDCSSLIINAYSSGVQAHKELLRKNGLTPDAVEDMIDEVHEMLDTQNEIDEALRRPVTNDTTDMTELEDELEELLKQPIPPTPATSLPINVDIINTPIADDVIKPPETDPFADLELRLQKLGVQEPEHVWLVKFPHKDNYLLHIQKSFPLIDLLQHDYDQSSYVFLIPNNYLSDFTHFIHRLHGSYRIITNNPEKTWKKSQRRSKRWVPSDNPLDQTYYQHFLSYDEQQDWYNLLKTSLLTKKFIRSYTIGHTYENRTLTIIKILGHSHRRHQQRKYAIYIDGGMHAREWLSIGVANYILIQFLKLRKTNVKVREILYNFDIYMLPLMNPDGYEFSRHENRLWRKNRSPTTHSDFWNGDQSCYGIDLNRNFPYEWNNTIGASDHACSHSYRGPSPASENEVISVVTFLRQQQLSNQKFYAYFNLHAYGRFWLLPWTYSLSKKVSNYDELFNRSSKVVSSVMKKTYRVGQASRLLYPCTGTSIDFAATLMPHAMTFELSPMFKGLPMCFDQNKTLDDTCTVGFLTDPKEIEIDGTEIFNAIVEYMYSIIRDRCL
;
A
#
# COMPACT_ATOMS: atom_id res chain seq x y z
N MET A 1 -19.74 32.58 -24.64
CA MET A 1 -20.78 33.07 -23.72
C MET A 1 -21.15 31.95 -22.76
N THR A 2 -20.56 31.99 -21.56
CA THR A 2 -21.12 31.55 -20.25
C THR A 2 -20.03 31.82 -19.23
N SER A 3 -20.16 32.94 -18.52
CA SER A 3 -19.21 33.37 -17.49
C SER A 3 -19.36 32.48 -16.25
N LEU A 4 -18.33 31.72 -15.91
CA LEU A 4 -18.19 31.14 -14.58
C LEU A 4 -17.60 32.21 -13.65
N THR A 5 -18.43 33.17 -13.26
CA THR A 5 -18.19 33.94 -12.03
C THR A 5 -18.51 33.04 -10.85
N PRO A 6 -17.58 32.75 -9.94
CA PRO A 6 -17.90 32.01 -8.72
C PRO A 6 -18.87 32.86 -7.88
N LYS A 7 -19.96 32.26 -7.40
CA LYS A 7 -20.85 32.89 -6.41
C LYS A 7 -20.09 33.02 -5.08
N PRO A 8 -20.19 34.16 -4.38
CA PRO A 8 -19.61 34.34 -3.05
C PRO A 8 -20.51 33.67 -2.01
N SER A 9 -20.31 32.38 -1.79
CA SER A 9 -20.92 31.68 -0.65
C SER A 9 -20.12 30.44 -0.27
N GLN A 10 -18.98 30.65 0.39
CA GLN A 10 -18.47 29.72 1.40
C GLN A 10 -17.99 30.56 2.56
N ILE A 11 -18.52 30.28 3.75
CA ILE A 11 -18.02 30.79 5.01
C ILE A 11 -16.62 30.17 5.16
N GLU A 12 -15.59 30.87 4.68
CA GLU A 12 -14.22 30.59 5.10
C GLU A 12 -14.16 30.85 6.60
N SER A 13 -13.71 29.85 7.35
CA SER A 13 -13.67 29.95 8.79
C SER A 13 -12.68 31.06 9.18
N TRP A 14 -13.18 32.07 9.89
CA TRP A 14 -12.39 33.17 10.44
C TRP A 14 -11.47 32.71 11.59
N ASP A 15 -11.38 31.40 11.83
CA ASP A 15 -10.67 30.76 12.94
C ASP A 15 -9.14 30.78 12.75
N ARG A 16 -8.64 31.18 11.57
CA ARG A 16 -7.20 31.26 11.27
C ARG A 16 -6.60 32.67 11.35
N LEU A 17 -7.41 33.70 11.58
CA LEU A 17 -6.87 35.04 11.81
C LEU A 17 -6.34 35.17 13.26
N PRO A 18 -5.35 36.04 13.51
CA PRO A 18 -4.83 36.24 14.87
C PRO A 18 -5.94 36.51 15.87
N SER A 19 -5.78 36.08 17.13
CA SER A 19 -6.80 36.25 18.20
C SER A 19 -7.25 37.71 18.39
N ASP A 20 -6.35 38.64 18.11
CA ASP A 20 -6.60 40.08 18.07
C ASP A 20 -7.72 40.50 17.11
N TRP A 21 -7.97 39.70 16.08
CA TRP A 21 -9.07 39.89 15.15
C TRP A 21 -10.43 39.81 15.87
N GLN A 22 -10.57 39.22 17.05
CA GLN A 22 -11.87 39.24 17.75
C GLN A 22 -12.08 40.51 18.59
N ASN A 23 -11.04 41.31 18.83
CA ASN A 23 -11.09 42.51 19.67
C ASN A 23 -11.37 43.78 18.84
N ASP A 24 -12.58 44.32 18.94
CA ASP A 24 -13.00 45.50 18.16
C ASP A 24 -12.17 46.76 18.43
N GLU A 25 -11.82 47.04 19.69
CA GLU A 25 -11.04 48.23 20.06
C GLU A 25 -9.62 48.15 19.48
N ARG A 26 -9.00 46.97 19.57
CA ARG A 26 -7.67 46.72 18.99
C ARG A 26 -7.71 46.80 17.47
N MET A 27 -8.74 46.23 16.83
CA MET A 27 -8.89 46.27 15.38
C MET A 27 -9.17 47.67 14.84
N ASP A 28 -9.88 48.53 15.59
CA ASP A 28 -10.05 49.94 15.24
C ASP A 28 -8.72 50.69 15.20
N ALA A 29 -7.85 50.45 16.19
CA ALA A 29 -6.51 51.00 16.21
C ALA A 29 -5.67 50.47 15.04
N LEU A 30 -5.73 49.17 14.73
CA LEU A 30 -4.99 48.54 13.64
C LEU A 30 -5.46 48.98 12.25
N PHE A 31 -6.75 49.28 12.06
CA PHE A 31 -7.33 49.74 10.78
C PHE A 31 -7.09 51.23 10.49
N SER A 32 -6.65 52.01 11.47
CA SER A 32 -6.35 53.44 11.30
C SER A 32 -5.03 53.68 10.56
N PHE A 33 -4.88 54.87 9.98
CA PHE A 33 -3.61 55.31 9.38
C PHE A 33 -2.43 55.22 10.39
N PHE A 34 -1.22 55.15 9.87
CA PHE A 34 -0.03 55.32 10.70
C PHE A 34 0.02 56.76 11.23
N LYS A 35 0.29 56.89 12.54
CA LYS A 35 0.71 58.16 13.14
C LYS A 35 2.22 58.27 13.00
N ASP A 36 2.77 59.47 13.22
CA ASP A 36 4.21 59.67 13.23
C ASP A 36 4.88 58.71 14.22
N ARG A 37 5.93 58.03 13.77
CA ARG A 37 6.67 57.05 14.57
C ARG A 37 7.33 57.72 15.76
N ASP A 38 7.74 58.98 15.64
CA ASP A 38 8.40 59.73 16.71
C ASP A 38 7.45 60.05 17.88
N LEU A 39 6.14 60.04 17.63
CA LEU A 39 5.13 60.23 18.67
C LEU A 39 4.87 58.96 19.47
N ASN A 40 5.00 57.77 18.84
CA ASN A 40 4.83 56.48 19.51
C ASN A 40 5.39 55.31 18.69
N ALA A 41 6.68 55.02 18.86
CA ALA A 41 7.36 53.95 18.12
C ALA A 41 6.81 52.56 18.43
N VAL A 42 6.41 52.29 19.68
CA VAL A 42 5.93 50.95 20.11
C VAL A 42 4.63 50.58 19.39
N HIS A 43 3.65 51.48 19.35
CA HIS A 43 2.38 51.21 18.65
C HIS A 43 2.55 51.20 17.13
N TYR A 44 3.45 52.02 16.59
CA TYR A 44 3.79 52.01 15.18
C TYR A 44 4.36 50.63 14.78
N ASP A 45 5.41 50.17 15.48
CA ASP A 45 6.12 48.94 15.16
C ASP A 45 5.22 47.71 15.38
N ALA A 46 4.38 47.72 16.41
CA ALA A 46 3.38 46.66 16.63
C ALA A 46 2.33 46.57 15.51
N LYS A 47 1.82 47.71 15.02
CA LYS A 47 0.88 47.75 13.88
C LYS A 47 1.56 47.28 12.59
N MET A 48 2.80 47.69 12.35
CA MET A 48 3.61 47.29 11.19
C MET A 48 3.81 45.77 11.19
N LYS A 49 4.23 45.21 12.33
CA LYS A 49 4.43 43.77 12.50
C LYS A 49 3.14 42.99 12.26
N PHE A 50 2.05 43.38 12.94
CA PHE A 50 0.75 42.71 12.82
C PHE A 50 0.30 42.58 11.37
N TRP A 51 0.28 43.68 10.61
CA TRP A 51 -0.20 43.64 9.23
C TRP A 51 0.75 42.93 8.28
N SER A 52 2.07 43.09 8.47
CA SER A 52 3.06 42.39 7.66
C SER A 52 2.93 40.87 7.80
N GLU A 53 2.87 40.36 9.04
CA GLU A 53 2.72 38.92 9.32
C GLU A 53 1.36 38.41 8.85
N THR A 54 0.28 39.12 9.19
CA THR A 54 -1.08 38.68 8.81
C THR A 54 -1.27 38.57 7.29
N ILE A 55 -0.71 39.50 6.51
CA ILE A 55 -0.80 39.45 5.03
C ILE A 55 -0.03 38.24 4.50
N ILE A 56 1.19 38.00 4.98
CA ILE A 56 2.04 36.93 4.50
C ILE A 56 1.50 35.56 4.92
N ASP A 57 1.09 35.39 6.17
CA ASP A 57 0.49 34.15 6.68
C ASP A 57 -0.78 33.81 5.88
N TYR A 58 -1.61 34.83 5.61
CA TYR A 58 -2.78 34.65 4.75
C TYR A 58 -2.38 34.16 3.34
N CYS A 59 -1.38 34.79 2.73
CA CYS A 59 -0.92 34.41 1.40
C CYS A 59 -0.33 33.00 1.39
N GLU A 60 0.43 32.62 2.41
CA GLU A 60 0.98 31.28 2.55
C GLU A 60 -0.12 30.22 2.66
N ASP A 61 -1.10 30.43 3.53
CA ASP A 61 -2.21 29.51 3.77
C ASP A 61 -3.06 29.26 2.52
N HIS A 62 -3.13 30.25 1.62
CA HIS A 62 -3.94 30.20 0.40
C HIS A 62 -3.10 29.95 -0.86
N GLY A 63 -1.77 29.78 -0.71
CA GLY A 63 -0.88 29.47 -1.83
C GLY A 63 -0.60 30.63 -2.78
N LEU A 64 -0.83 31.88 -2.33
CA LEU A 64 -0.65 33.08 -3.13
C LEU A 64 0.81 33.56 -3.05
N LEU A 65 1.52 33.56 -4.18
CA LEU A 65 2.90 34.07 -4.25
C LEU A 65 3.01 35.50 -4.77
N GLN A 66 1.91 36.03 -5.30
CA GLN A 66 1.80 37.38 -5.80
C GLN A 66 0.51 38.02 -5.31
N ILE A 67 0.55 39.32 -5.01
CA ILE A 67 -0.57 40.08 -4.46
C ILE A 67 -0.66 41.46 -5.08
N ASP A 68 -1.87 42.00 -5.11
CA ASP A 68 -2.14 43.40 -5.40
C ASP A 68 -2.91 44.04 -4.24
N MET A 69 -2.81 45.37 -4.15
CA MET A 69 -3.47 46.16 -3.12
C MET A 69 -5.00 45.98 -3.08
N PRO A 70 -5.73 46.04 -4.22
CA PRO A 70 -7.18 45.82 -4.23
C PRO A 70 -7.62 44.48 -3.63
N THR A 71 -6.88 43.40 -3.90
CA THR A 71 -7.19 42.06 -3.40
C THR A 71 -7.03 41.99 -1.89
N ILE A 72 -5.91 42.50 -1.35
CA ILE A 72 -5.66 42.56 0.09
C ILE A 72 -6.68 43.46 0.81
N VAL A 73 -6.98 44.64 0.25
CA VAL A 73 -7.99 45.56 0.78
C VAL A 73 -9.38 44.93 0.84
N SER A 74 -9.77 44.22 -0.22
CA SER A 74 -11.03 43.49 -0.29
C SER A 74 -11.08 42.36 0.75
N ARG A 75 -9.97 41.61 0.86
CA ARG A 75 -9.88 40.44 1.72
C ARG A 75 -9.95 40.76 3.20
N PHE A 76 -9.23 41.78 3.64
CA PHE A 76 -9.19 42.20 5.04
C PHE A 76 -10.29 43.21 5.40
N ARG A 77 -11.39 43.25 4.63
CA ARG A 77 -12.56 44.06 4.96
C ARG A 77 -13.27 43.48 6.18
N ARG A 78 -13.50 44.31 7.19
CA ARG A 78 -14.16 43.95 8.45
C ARG A 78 -15.29 44.93 8.75
N LYS A 79 -16.50 44.43 9.00
CA LYS A 79 -17.68 45.26 9.34
C LYS A 79 -17.89 46.44 8.38
N GLY A 80 -17.65 46.22 7.08
CA GLY A 80 -17.74 47.25 6.03
C GLY A 80 -16.58 48.24 5.96
N ARG A 81 -15.58 48.15 6.84
CA ARG A 81 -14.37 48.99 6.84
C ARG A 81 -13.19 48.26 6.23
N THR A 82 -12.26 49.01 5.64
CA THR A 82 -10.99 48.52 5.13
C THR A 82 -9.82 49.09 5.95
N PRO A 83 -8.68 48.40 6.01
CA PRO A 83 -7.53 48.91 6.75
C PRO A 83 -6.87 50.05 5.98
N LYS A 84 -6.79 51.24 6.60
CA LYS A 84 -6.27 52.47 5.97
C LYS A 84 -4.74 52.55 5.98
N CYS A 85 -4.07 51.60 6.62
CA CYS A 85 -2.63 51.59 6.82
C CYS A 85 -1.86 50.78 5.78
N LEU A 86 -2.54 50.04 4.90
CA LEU A 86 -1.92 49.06 3.99
C LEU A 86 -0.90 49.67 3.03
N ASP A 87 -1.11 50.90 2.55
CA ASP A 87 -0.16 51.57 1.64
C ASP A 87 1.24 51.67 2.27
N LYS A 88 1.29 52.01 3.57
CA LYS A 88 2.54 52.12 4.32
C LYS A 88 3.17 50.76 4.61
N ILE A 89 2.34 49.72 4.77
CA ILE A 89 2.82 48.33 4.92
C ILE A 89 3.49 47.86 3.64
N PHE A 90 2.86 48.08 2.48
CA PHE A 90 3.42 47.71 1.18
C PHE A 90 4.70 48.48 0.87
N GLU A 91 4.74 49.78 1.17
CA GLU A 91 5.96 50.59 1.04
C GLU A 91 7.11 50.01 1.88
N GLU A 92 6.84 49.64 3.14
CA GLU A 92 7.85 49.09 4.05
C GLU A 92 8.30 47.68 3.65
N LEU A 93 7.37 46.79 3.30
CA LEU A 93 7.71 45.45 2.81
C LEU A 93 8.53 45.49 1.51
N THR A 94 8.28 46.48 0.66
CA THR A 94 9.08 46.72 -0.55
C THR A 94 10.48 47.21 -0.20
N LYS A 95 10.61 48.16 0.75
CA LYS A 95 11.92 48.61 1.27
C LYS A 95 12.73 47.47 1.89
N GLN A 96 12.06 46.53 2.54
CA GLN A 96 12.68 45.34 3.14
C GLN A 96 13.00 44.23 2.14
N ASN A 97 12.70 44.42 0.84
CA ASN A 97 12.87 43.41 -0.22
C ASN A 97 12.07 42.11 0.03
N ARG A 98 10.97 42.23 0.78
CA ARG A 98 10.03 41.13 1.04
C ARG A 98 8.93 41.10 -0.03
N LEU A 99 8.51 42.29 -0.47
CA LEU A 99 7.72 42.48 -1.69
C LEU A 99 8.60 43.02 -2.81
N ILE A 100 8.47 42.45 -4.01
CA ILE A 100 9.18 42.92 -5.20
C ILE A 100 8.14 43.17 -6.29
N SER A 101 8.14 44.36 -6.88
CA SER A 101 7.29 44.67 -8.04
C SER A 101 7.57 43.67 -9.18
N THR A 102 6.54 43.19 -9.88
CA THR A 102 6.71 42.26 -11.01
C THR A 102 7.67 42.80 -12.07
N ASN A 103 7.71 44.12 -12.28
CA ASN A 103 8.64 44.78 -13.18
C ASN A 103 10.10 44.68 -12.70
N ASP A 104 10.36 44.94 -11.43
CA ASP A 104 11.70 44.82 -10.84
C ASP A 104 12.17 43.36 -10.78
N TYR A 105 11.25 42.44 -10.49
CA TYR A 105 11.50 41.02 -10.54
C TYR A 105 11.87 40.60 -11.97
N ALA A 106 11.12 41.00 -13.00
CA ALA A 106 11.42 40.70 -14.40
C ALA A 106 12.77 41.29 -14.85
N ASN A 107 13.09 42.53 -14.46
CA ASN A 107 14.37 43.16 -14.77
C ASN A 107 15.56 42.46 -14.08
N SER A 108 15.37 41.92 -12.86
CA SER A 108 16.38 41.10 -12.17
C SER A 108 16.65 39.73 -12.81
N GLN A 109 15.87 39.35 -13.83
CA GLN A 109 15.91 38.04 -14.51
C GLN A 109 16.50 38.10 -15.94
N GLN A 110 16.99 39.26 -16.39
CA GLN A 110 17.46 39.54 -17.78
C GLN A 110 18.75 38.79 -18.25
N SER A 111 19.05 37.60 -17.74
CA SER A 111 20.19 36.77 -18.21
C SER A 111 19.81 35.42 -18.82
N TRP A 112 18.52 35.15 -19.09
CA TRP A 112 18.10 33.95 -19.83
C TRP A 112 17.17 34.25 -21.01
N SER A 113 17.27 33.37 -22.02
CA SER A 113 16.76 33.45 -23.38
C SER A 113 15.26 33.67 -23.52
N SER A 114 14.92 34.55 -24.46
CA SER A 114 13.62 35.10 -24.86
C SER A 114 12.51 34.10 -25.23
N TRP A 115 12.74 32.79 -25.19
CA TRP A 115 11.71 31.79 -25.52
C TRP A 115 10.72 31.57 -24.35
N THR A 116 11.18 31.45 -23.10
CA THR A 116 10.27 31.21 -21.96
C THR A 116 9.39 32.41 -21.63
N PHE A 117 9.92 33.64 -21.75
CA PHE A 117 9.15 34.87 -21.50
C PHE A 117 8.23 35.28 -22.67
N ASN A 118 8.55 34.96 -23.93
CA ASN A 118 7.68 35.30 -25.07
C ASN A 118 6.36 34.50 -25.11
N LYS A 119 6.20 33.47 -24.27
CA LYS A 119 4.91 32.80 -24.04
C LYS A 119 4.08 33.43 -22.91
N LEU A 120 4.71 34.23 -22.05
CA LEU A 120 4.06 35.03 -20.99
C LEU A 120 3.80 36.48 -21.42
N ALA A 121 4.47 36.95 -22.48
CA ALA A 121 4.32 38.30 -23.03
C ALA A 121 4.03 38.28 -24.54
N SER A 122 2.83 37.83 -24.93
CA SER A 122 2.12 38.34 -26.12
C SER A 122 0.60 38.20 -25.91
N PRO A 123 -0.23 39.13 -26.42
CA PRO A 123 -1.31 39.74 -25.66
C PRO A 123 -2.71 39.33 -26.14
N LEU A 124 -3.72 39.68 -25.35
CA LEU A 124 -5.01 40.24 -25.78
C LEU A 124 -5.05 40.72 -27.25
N THR A 125 -5.25 39.84 -28.23
CA THR A 125 -5.64 40.21 -29.61
C THR A 125 -6.66 39.22 -30.13
N GLY A 126 -7.90 39.45 -29.70
CA GLY A 126 -9.06 38.66 -30.13
C GLY A 126 -10.39 39.29 -29.75
N TRP A 127 -10.49 40.62 -29.69
CA TRP A 127 -11.66 41.46 -29.99
C TRP A 127 -11.37 42.91 -29.60
N MET A 128 -11.57 43.83 -30.54
CA MET A 128 -11.48 45.26 -30.29
C MET A 128 -12.59 45.70 -29.31
N SER A 129 -12.18 46.26 -28.18
CA SER A 129 -12.88 47.36 -27.51
C SER A 129 -11.87 48.18 -26.70
N PRO A 130 -12.09 49.49 -26.55
CA PRO A 130 -11.01 50.46 -26.38
C PRO A 130 -10.56 50.60 -24.92
N ARG A 131 -9.23 50.78 -24.76
CA ARG A 131 -8.52 51.43 -23.66
C ARG A 131 -9.26 51.50 -22.30
N THR A 132 -8.92 50.59 -21.40
CA THR A 132 -9.00 50.83 -19.96
C THR A 132 -7.60 51.13 -19.38
N PRO A 133 -7.52 51.95 -18.31
CA PRO A 133 -6.30 52.68 -17.96
C PRO A 133 -5.25 51.84 -17.21
N ILE A 134 -4.05 52.40 -17.23
CA ILE A 134 -2.74 51.97 -16.74
C ILE A 134 -2.70 51.65 -15.22
N ASP A 135 -1.85 50.67 -14.88
CA ASP A 135 -1.20 50.29 -13.61
C ASP A 135 -2.04 49.83 -12.40
N GLN A 136 -2.22 48.51 -12.29
CA GLN A 136 -2.29 47.84 -10.98
C GLN A 136 -0.96 47.16 -10.71
N GLU A 137 -0.17 47.72 -9.80
CA GLU A 137 1.13 47.18 -9.43
C GLU A 137 0.96 45.87 -8.64
N VAL A 138 1.51 44.78 -9.17
CA VAL A 138 1.50 43.45 -8.56
C VAL A 138 2.85 43.21 -7.89
N PHE A 139 2.82 42.69 -6.67
CA PHE A 139 4.00 42.42 -5.87
C PHE A 139 4.19 40.93 -5.65
N ILE A 140 5.42 40.46 -5.84
CA ILE A 140 5.86 39.08 -5.55
C ILE A 140 6.33 39.01 -4.10
N ILE A 141 5.85 38.01 -3.35
CA ILE A 141 6.25 37.75 -1.97
C ILE A 141 7.48 36.84 -1.96
N LYS A 142 8.67 37.44 -1.97
CA LYS A 142 9.95 36.75 -2.18
C LYS A 142 10.15 35.56 -1.24
N GLU A 143 9.90 35.77 0.06
CA GLU A 143 10.12 34.75 1.08
C GLU A 143 9.21 33.51 0.90
N LEU A 144 7.98 33.70 0.42
CA LEU A 144 7.08 32.58 0.13
C LEU A 144 7.48 31.84 -1.15
N VAL A 145 7.97 32.56 -2.16
CA VAL A 145 8.49 31.96 -3.39
C VAL A 145 9.67 31.04 -3.06
N ASP A 146 10.65 31.52 -2.30
CA ASP A 146 11.83 30.75 -1.91
C ASP A 146 11.44 29.52 -1.06
N LYS A 147 10.53 29.71 -0.08
CA LYS A 147 10.02 28.64 0.78
C LYS A 147 9.28 27.55 -0.02
N LYS A 148 8.38 27.94 -0.91
CA LYS A 148 7.60 27.00 -1.74
C LYS A 148 8.46 26.32 -2.80
N ALA A 149 9.43 27.02 -3.38
CA ALA A 149 10.37 26.44 -4.34
C ALA A 149 11.19 25.31 -3.69
N GLN A 150 11.70 25.54 -2.47
CA GLN A 150 12.40 24.52 -1.71
C GLN A 150 11.47 23.35 -1.34
N GLN A 151 10.24 23.63 -0.89
CA GLN A 151 9.26 22.60 -0.56
C GLN A 151 8.93 21.67 -1.75
N VAL A 152 8.82 22.23 -2.97
CA VAL A 152 8.60 21.45 -4.19
C VAL A 152 9.79 20.52 -4.46
N ILE A 153 11.03 21.01 -4.34
CA ILE A 153 12.24 20.20 -4.51
C ILE A 153 12.34 19.10 -3.46
N ASP A 154 12.09 19.41 -2.19
CA ASP A 154 12.15 18.43 -1.10
C ASP A 154 11.12 17.31 -1.32
N THR A 155 9.92 17.67 -1.80
CA THR A 155 8.86 16.72 -2.12
C THR A 155 9.22 15.86 -3.33
N LEU A 156 9.88 16.42 -4.35
CA LEU A 156 10.38 15.64 -5.49
C LEU A 156 11.48 14.68 -5.04
N GLN A 157 12.43 15.13 -4.22
CA GLN A 157 13.55 14.33 -3.72
C GLN A 157 13.13 13.24 -2.74
N SER A 158 12.08 13.46 -1.93
CA SER A 158 11.55 12.43 -1.02
C SER A 158 10.98 11.21 -1.76
N ASN A 159 10.66 11.35 -3.05
CA ASN A 159 10.11 10.31 -3.91
C ASN A 159 11.17 9.64 -4.81
N VAL A 160 12.46 9.97 -4.64
CA VAL A 160 13.57 9.38 -5.40
C VAL A 160 14.01 8.07 -4.74
N TYR A 161 13.84 6.94 -5.43
CA TYR A 161 14.29 5.63 -4.95
C TYR A 161 15.60 5.20 -5.63
N VAL A 162 15.74 5.51 -6.92
CA VAL A 162 16.92 5.31 -7.75
C VAL A 162 17.36 6.66 -8.33
N PRO A 163 18.44 7.28 -7.78
CA PRO A 163 18.87 8.62 -8.19
C PRO A 163 19.18 8.79 -9.67
N THR A 164 19.51 7.69 -10.37
CA THR A 164 19.82 7.69 -11.81
C THR A 164 18.61 7.97 -12.70
N PHE A 165 17.40 7.55 -12.29
CA PHE A 165 16.19 7.60 -13.16
C PHE A 165 15.02 8.35 -12.54
N ASP A 166 14.97 8.49 -11.21
CA ASP A 166 13.82 9.09 -10.53
C ASP A 166 13.96 10.60 -10.35
N CYS A 167 15.09 11.18 -10.77
CA CYS A 167 15.29 12.62 -10.82
C CYS A 167 14.70 13.28 -12.07
N VAL A 168 13.88 12.56 -12.83
CA VAL A 168 13.12 13.09 -13.97
C VAL A 168 11.66 12.67 -13.86
N VAL A 169 10.76 13.64 -14.00
CA VAL A 169 9.31 13.42 -13.96
C VAL A 169 8.65 14.05 -15.18
N SER A 170 7.44 13.60 -15.51
CA SER A 170 6.63 14.27 -16.53
C SER A 170 6.26 15.69 -16.08
N PHE A 171 6.02 16.59 -17.04
CA PHE A 171 5.60 17.96 -16.71
C PHE A 171 4.28 17.97 -15.92
N SER A 172 3.33 17.09 -16.22
CA SER A 172 2.08 16.98 -15.44
C SER A 172 2.35 16.56 -14.00
N THR A 173 3.18 15.54 -13.77
CA THR A 173 3.58 15.09 -12.43
C THR A 173 4.27 16.20 -11.62
N PHE A 174 5.09 17.03 -12.28
CA PHE A 174 5.70 18.20 -11.66
C PHE A 174 4.63 19.22 -11.23
N ILE A 175 3.66 19.53 -12.10
CA ILE A 175 2.55 20.44 -11.79
C ILE A 175 1.70 19.91 -10.63
N ASP A 176 1.41 18.62 -10.59
CA ASP A 176 0.66 18.00 -9.49
C ASP A 176 1.44 18.04 -8.18
N THR A 177 2.77 17.98 -8.24
CA THR A 177 3.64 18.19 -7.07
C THR A 177 3.56 19.63 -6.58
N CYS A 178 3.58 20.62 -7.48
CA CYS A 178 3.34 22.02 -7.11
C CYS A 178 1.98 22.20 -6.41
N ARG A 179 0.91 21.58 -6.93
CA ARG A 179 -0.44 21.63 -6.33
C ARG A 179 -0.47 21.04 -4.93
N ARG A 180 0.23 19.92 -4.68
CA ARG A 180 0.38 19.31 -3.35
C ARG A 180 1.13 20.21 -2.36
N CYS A 181 2.01 21.08 -2.85
CA CYS A 181 2.66 22.13 -2.05
C CYS A 181 1.78 23.39 -1.86
N THR A 182 0.45 23.24 -2.02
CA THR A 182 -0.58 24.28 -1.91
C THR A 182 -0.50 25.40 -2.94
N LEU A 183 0.13 25.17 -4.10
CA LEU A 183 0.15 26.14 -5.20
C LEU A 183 -1.03 25.88 -6.14
N ILE A 184 -2.09 26.69 -6.01
CA ILE A 184 -3.37 26.43 -6.67
C ILE A 184 -3.51 27.21 -7.98
N ASP A 185 -2.92 28.40 -8.09
CA ASP A 185 -3.01 29.24 -9.28
C ASP A 185 -1.82 29.06 -10.25
N GLU A 186 -2.08 29.22 -11.55
CA GLU A 186 -1.07 29.03 -12.60
C GLU A 186 0.08 30.04 -12.51
N ASN A 187 -0.16 31.27 -12.03
CA ASN A 187 0.87 32.29 -11.94
C ASN A 187 1.90 31.95 -10.86
N SER A 188 1.45 31.48 -9.70
CA SER A 188 2.32 30.99 -8.63
C SER A 188 3.14 29.77 -9.09
N ILE A 189 2.55 28.85 -9.85
CA ILE A 189 3.28 27.70 -10.43
C ILE A 189 4.35 28.17 -11.42
N ASN A 190 4.01 29.11 -12.31
CA ASN A 190 4.96 29.67 -13.28
C ASN A 190 6.13 30.40 -12.60
N LEU A 191 5.85 31.09 -11.49
CA LEU A 191 6.86 31.78 -10.69
C LEU A 191 7.85 30.79 -10.04
N ILE A 192 7.36 29.65 -9.55
CA ILE A 192 8.19 28.57 -9.02
C ILE A 192 9.03 27.92 -10.11
N ILE A 193 8.44 27.64 -11.28
CA ILE A 193 9.16 27.14 -12.45
C ILE A 193 10.32 28.09 -12.82
N SER A 194 10.04 29.39 -12.89
CA SER A 194 11.05 30.41 -13.22
C SER A 194 12.16 30.45 -12.16
N THR A 195 11.80 30.43 -10.88
CA THR A 195 12.75 30.50 -9.77
C THR A 195 13.66 29.27 -9.74
N LEU A 196 13.09 28.07 -9.78
CA LEU A 196 13.85 26.82 -9.77
C LEU A 196 14.74 26.66 -11.02
N THR A 197 14.31 27.17 -12.18
CA THR A 197 15.13 27.14 -13.40
C THR A 197 16.30 28.10 -13.29
N LYS A 198 16.08 29.32 -12.77
CA LYS A 198 17.13 30.32 -12.50
C LYS A 198 18.20 29.76 -11.57
N ASP A 199 17.76 29.12 -10.50
CA ASP A 199 18.63 28.52 -9.48
C ASP A 199 19.27 27.21 -9.95
N LYS A 200 19.02 26.80 -11.20
CA LYS A 200 19.48 25.55 -11.81
C LYS A 200 19.12 24.34 -10.96
N LYS A 201 17.96 24.39 -10.31
CA LYS A 201 17.38 23.29 -9.53
C LYS A 201 16.54 22.36 -10.38
N ILE A 202 16.01 22.86 -11.49
CA ILE A 202 15.30 22.08 -12.50
C ILE A 202 15.79 22.41 -13.91
N LEU A 203 15.60 21.46 -14.82
CA LEU A 203 15.77 21.57 -16.26
C LEU A 203 14.49 21.04 -16.92
N ILE A 204 13.89 21.83 -17.80
CA ILE A 204 12.73 21.41 -18.58
C ILE A 204 13.20 21.06 -19.98
N ASP A 205 12.83 19.87 -20.45
CA ASP A 205 13.24 19.36 -21.76
C ASP A 205 12.07 18.69 -22.48
N HIS A 206 12.27 18.40 -23.76
CA HIS A 206 11.32 17.71 -24.63
C HIS A 206 11.97 16.45 -25.22
N ILE A 207 11.35 15.31 -24.99
CA ILE A 207 11.81 13.99 -25.45
C ILE A 207 10.83 13.39 -26.47
N GLY A 208 11.30 12.39 -27.24
CA GLY A 208 10.55 11.73 -28.32
C GLY A 208 10.90 12.28 -29.71
N ASP A 209 10.60 11.51 -30.76
CA ASP A 209 10.98 11.83 -32.15
C ASP A 209 10.35 13.14 -32.66
N ALA A 210 9.15 13.44 -32.17
CA ALA A 210 8.44 14.69 -32.42
C ALA A 210 8.66 15.76 -31.33
N LYS A 211 9.45 15.48 -30.28
CA LYS A 211 9.63 16.32 -29.08
C LYS A 211 8.32 16.69 -28.38
N ASP A 212 7.35 15.80 -28.43
CA ASP A 212 5.99 15.97 -27.91
C ASP A 212 5.89 15.74 -26.40
N VAL A 213 6.82 14.98 -25.81
CA VAL A 213 6.80 14.65 -24.38
C VAL A 213 7.62 15.66 -23.58
N LYS A 214 6.93 16.48 -22.77
CA LYS A 214 7.57 17.49 -21.91
C LYS A 214 7.92 16.90 -20.53
N VAL A 215 9.18 17.02 -20.13
CA VAL A 215 9.71 16.47 -18.86
C VAL A 215 10.42 17.54 -18.03
N VAL A 216 10.51 17.27 -16.72
CA VAL A 216 11.25 18.09 -15.76
C VAL A 216 12.27 17.21 -15.06
N LYS A 217 13.55 17.49 -15.30
CA LYS A 217 14.67 16.94 -14.52
C LYS A 217 14.95 17.87 -13.34
N PHE A 218 15.15 17.31 -12.15
CA PHE A 218 15.44 18.08 -10.95
C PHE A 218 16.75 17.63 -10.30
N ILE A 219 17.26 18.45 -9.38
CA ILE A 219 18.53 18.17 -8.71
C ILE A 219 18.52 16.83 -7.96
N MET A 220 19.61 16.08 -8.09
CA MET A 220 19.84 14.89 -7.28
C MET A 220 20.14 15.27 -5.83
N PRO A 221 19.75 14.42 -4.85
CA PRO A 221 20.13 14.61 -3.45
C PRO A 221 21.66 14.75 -3.31
N GLY A 222 22.12 15.77 -2.57
CA GLY A 222 23.55 16.04 -2.35
C GLY A 222 24.26 16.80 -3.48
N THR A 223 23.54 17.25 -4.52
CA THR A 223 24.10 18.09 -5.60
C THR A 223 23.58 19.54 -5.53
N SER A 224 24.37 20.48 -6.06
CA SER A 224 24.03 21.92 -6.01
C SER A 224 23.28 22.42 -7.24
N ILE A 225 23.48 21.78 -8.41
CA ILE A 225 22.90 22.15 -9.71
C ILE A 225 22.43 20.91 -10.47
N VAL A 226 21.38 21.07 -11.29
CA VAL A 226 20.82 20.01 -12.13
C VAL A 226 21.76 19.72 -13.32
N ARG A 227 21.89 18.45 -13.68
CA ARG A 227 22.69 18.01 -14.84
C ARG A 227 21.80 17.84 -16.07
N PRO A 228 22.33 17.98 -17.30
CA PRO A 228 21.60 17.65 -18.53
C PRO A 228 21.07 16.21 -18.54
N LEU A 229 20.00 15.97 -19.30
CA LEU A 229 19.49 14.62 -19.57
C LEU A 229 20.54 13.77 -20.29
N THR A 230 20.69 12.54 -19.82
CA THR A 230 21.51 11.52 -20.47
C THR A 230 20.66 10.71 -21.44
N GLU A 231 21.31 10.09 -22.41
CA GLU A 231 20.68 9.22 -23.40
C GLU A 231 19.88 8.07 -22.76
N ILE A 232 20.41 7.48 -21.67
CA ILE A 232 19.77 6.38 -20.94
C ILE A 232 18.53 6.86 -20.18
N GLU A 233 18.59 8.02 -19.52
CA GLU A 233 17.42 8.62 -18.86
C GLU A 233 16.31 8.89 -19.88
N THR A 234 16.65 9.41 -21.07
CA THR A 234 15.70 9.63 -22.16
C THR A 234 15.05 8.32 -22.60
N SER A 235 15.82 7.25 -22.82
CA SER A 235 15.29 5.93 -23.20
C SER A 235 14.31 5.37 -22.16
N VAL A 236 14.66 5.42 -20.87
CA VAL A 236 13.78 4.93 -19.78
C VAL A 236 12.47 5.72 -19.72
N LEU A 237 12.54 7.03 -19.91
CA LEU A 237 11.35 7.89 -19.90
C LEU A 237 10.44 7.62 -21.09
N LEU A 238 11.00 7.39 -22.28
CA LEU A 238 10.22 7.01 -23.46
C LEU A 238 9.52 5.67 -23.26
N LEU A 239 10.20 4.66 -22.71
CA LEU A 239 9.56 3.37 -22.36
C LEU A 239 8.42 3.55 -21.36
N ARG A 240 8.62 4.33 -20.30
CA ARG A 240 7.56 4.64 -19.30
C ARG A 240 6.38 5.36 -19.95
N HIS A 241 6.64 6.31 -20.84
CA HIS A 241 5.60 7.06 -21.55
C HIS A 241 4.81 6.17 -22.52
N SER A 242 5.50 5.36 -23.31
CA SER A 242 4.90 4.40 -24.25
C SER A 242 4.02 3.39 -23.52
N LYS A 243 4.47 2.88 -22.36
CA LYS A 243 3.65 2.03 -21.48
C LYS A 243 2.37 2.75 -21.04
N GLN A 244 2.47 3.98 -20.56
CA GLN A 244 1.30 4.75 -20.11
C GLN A 244 0.27 4.93 -21.25
N ARG A 245 0.73 5.23 -22.47
CA ARG A 245 -0.15 5.35 -23.65
C ARG A 245 -0.87 4.03 -23.98
N LEU A 246 -0.18 2.90 -23.85
CA LEU A 246 -0.78 1.58 -24.02
C LEU A 246 -1.85 1.31 -22.95
N GLU A 247 -1.58 1.62 -21.67
CA GLU A 247 -2.55 1.47 -20.58
C GLU A 247 -3.81 2.33 -20.79
N GLU A 248 -3.65 3.56 -21.28
CA GLU A 248 -4.77 4.44 -21.62
C GLU A 248 -5.62 3.90 -22.78
N GLN A 249 -4.99 3.29 -23.79
CA GLN A 249 -5.71 2.65 -24.89
C GLN A 249 -6.38 1.34 -24.47
N LEU A 250 -5.72 0.53 -23.64
CA LEU A 250 -6.28 -0.70 -23.07
C LEU A 250 -7.59 -0.39 -22.32
N LYS A 251 -7.60 0.66 -21.49
CA LYS A 251 -8.79 1.14 -20.80
C LYS A 251 -9.92 1.57 -21.75
N LYS A 252 -9.60 2.15 -22.90
CA LYS A 252 -10.61 2.47 -23.93
C LYS A 252 -11.14 1.21 -24.60
N THR A 253 -10.29 0.25 -24.90
CA THR A 253 -10.67 -1.06 -25.44
C THR A 253 -11.60 -1.81 -24.48
N ASP A 254 -11.30 -1.80 -23.18
CA ASP A 254 -12.18 -2.37 -22.13
C ASP A 254 -13.58 -1.73 -22.14
N GLN A 255 -13.64 -0.39 -22.17
CA GLN A 255 -14.91 0.34 -22.24
C GLN A 255 -15.71 -0.01 -23.50
N GLN A 256 -15.03 -0.22 -24.64
CA GLN A 256 -15.68 -0.66 -25.88
C GLN A 256 -16.21 -2.09 -25.77
N ILE A 257 -15.44 -3.02 -25.18
CA ILE A 257 -15.86 -4.41 -24.95
C ILE A 257 -17.11 -4.45 -24.02
N GLU A 258 -17.10 -3.69 -22.92
CA GLU A 258 -18.23 -3.57 -22.01
C GLU A 258 -19.47 -2.99 -22.70
N GLY A 259 -19.30 -1.96 -23.52
CA GLY A 259 -20.38 -1.37 -24.32
C GLY A 259 -20.98 -2.37 -25.32
N LEU A 260 -20.13 -3.13 -26.02
CA LEU A 260 -20.56 -4.16 -26.97
C LEU A 260 -21.35 -5.27 -26.28
N LEU A 261 -20.95 -5.70 -25.09
CA LEU A 261 -21.70 -6.67 -24.29
C LEU A 261 -23.12 -6.16 -23.99
N ALA A 262 -23.25 -4.91 -23.55
CA ALA A 262 -24.56 -4.30 -23.28
C ALA A 262 -25.45 -4.26 -24.54
N ASP A 263 -24.87 -3.97 -25.71
CA ASP A 263 -25.59 -3.95 -26.99
C ASP A 263 -25.94 -5.37 -27.48
N ILE A 264 -25.07 -6.36 -27.28
CA ILE A 264 -25.35 -7.78 -27.57
C ILE A 264 -26.57 -8.25 -26.77
N TYR A 265 -26.61 -7.99 -25.46
CA TYR A 265 -27.78 -8.33 -24.64
C TYR A 265 -29.06 -7.62 -25.09
N ARG A 266 -28.96 -6.36 -25.55
CA ARG A 266 -30.11 -5.61 -26.09
C ARG A 266 -30.64 -6.25 -27.39
N HIS A 267 -29.76 -6.66 -28.29
CA HIS A 267 -30.14 -7.34 -29.53
C HIS A 267 -30.69 -8.75 -29.29
N LEU A 268 -30.13 -9.49 -28.32
CA LEU A 268 -30.65 -10.79 -27.86
C LEU A 268 -32.06 -10.66 -27.29
N LYS A 269 -32.32 -9.63 -26.46
CA LYS A 269 -33.66 -9.33 -25.93
C LYS A 269 -34.68 -9.05 -27.04
N ASN A 270 -34.24 -8.40 -28.13
CA ASN A 270 -35.06 -8.11 -29.31
C ASN A 270 -35.09 -9.26 -30.34
N SER A 271 -34.59 -10.45 -29.98
CA SER A 271 -34.49 -11.64 -30.85
C SER A 271 -33.70 -11.44 -32.15
N ASN A 272 -32.84 -10.41 -32.23
CA ASN A 272 -32.01 -10.12 -33.40
C ASN A 272 -30.64 -10.78 -33.28
N ARG A 273 -30.60 -12.10 -33.45
CA ARG A 273 -29.39 -12.93 -33.30
C ARG A 273 -28.28 -12.59 -34.30
N THR A 274 -28.63 -12.20 -35.52
CA THR A 274 -27.64 -11.85 -36.56
C THR A 274 -26.87 -10.57 -36.21
N ALA A 275 -27.54 -9.56 -35.65
CA ALA A 275 -26.88 -8.36 -35.14
C ALA A 275 -26.01 -8.67 -33.91
N ALA A 276 -26.51 -9.52 -33.00
CA ALA A 276 -25.76 -9.94 -31.81
C ALA A 276 -24.46 -10.67 -32.18
N LYS A 277 -24.48 -11.61 -33.14
CA LYS A 277 -23.27 -12.30 -33.63
C LYS A 277 -22.25 -11.36 -34.26
N LYS A 278 -22.70 -10.33 -35.00
CA LYS A 278 -21.80 -9.32 -35.59
C LYS A 278 -21.09 -8.51 -34.49
N LEU A 279 -21.79 -8.15 -33.42
CA LEU A 279 -21.20 -7.45 -32.27
C LEU A 279 -20.28 -8.38 -31.47
N LEU A 280 -20.62 -9.66 -31.33
CA LEU A 280 -19.78 -10.68 -30.68
C LEU A 280 -18.44 -10.87 -31.42
N ARG A 281 -18.47 -10.90 -32.76
CA ARG A 281 -17.26 -10.94 -33.58
C ARG A 281 -16.38 -9.69 -33.40
N LYS A 282 -17.00 -8.50 -33.29
CA LYS A 282 -16.28 -7.26 -32.98
C LYS A 282 -15.66 -7.30 -31.58
N LYS A 283 -16.39 -7.83 -30.59
CA LYS A 283 -15.88 -8.06 -29.24
C LYS A 283 -14.64 -8.96 -29.25
N LYS A 284 -14.69 -10.13 -29.91
CA LYS A 284 -13.57 -11.09 -29.98
C LYS A 284 -12.30 -10.49 -30.62
N LEU A 285 -12.45 -9.65 -31.64
CA LEU A 285 -11.33 -8.93 -32.25
C LEU A 285 -10.72 -7.88 -31.32
N LEU A 286 -11.55 -7.16 -30.56
CA LEU A 286 -11.08 -6.22 -29.54
C LEU A 286 -10.43 -6.93 -28.34
N GLU A 287 -10.91 -8.12 -27.96
CA GLU A 287 -10.28 -8.97 -26.93
C GLU A 287 -8.89 -9.43 -27.38
N LEU A 288 -8.72 -9.83 -28.64
CA LEU A 288 -7.39 -10.16 -29.18
C LEU A 288 -6.44 -8.95 -29.19
N GLU A 289 -6.94 -7.76 -29.53
CA GLU A 289 -6.16 -6.53 -29.49
C GLU A 289 -5.80 -6.13 -28.04
N HIS A 290 -6.74 -6.32 -27.11
CA HIS A 290 -6.53 -6.17 -25.68
C HIS A 290 -5.38 -7.06 -25.20
N ASP A 291 -5.44 -8.37 -25.48
CA ASP A 291 -4.42 -9.34 -25.08
C ASP A 291 -3.03 -8.95 -25.62
N LYS A 292 -2.95 -8.49 -26.87
CA LYS A 292 -1.68 -8.00 -27.43
C LYS A 292 -1.13 -6.83 -26.62
N LYS A 293 -1.95 -5.79 -26.36
CA LYS A 293 -1.55 -4.60 -25.59
C LYS A 293 -1.14 -4.94 -24.16
N GLU A 294 -1.86 -5.85 -23.52
CA GLU A 294 -1.53 -6.35 -22.17
C GLU A 294 -0.17 -7.06 -22.16
N ASN A 295 0.08 -7.98 -23.10
CA ASN A 295 1.38 -8.66 -23.23
C ASN A 295 2.54 -7.68 -23.47
N MET A 296 2.33 -6.62 -24.26
CA MET A 296 3.35 -5.58 -24.48
C MET A 296 3.61 -4.76 -23.21
N ILE A 297 2.57 -4.42 -22.45
CA ILE A 297 2.72 -3.77 -21.14
C ILE A 297 3.52 -4.67 -20.18
N GLU A 298 3.26 -5.98 -20.16
CA GLU A 298 4.05 -6.94 -19.37
C GLU A 298 5.52 -7.00 -19.81
N HIS A 299 5.78 -6.96 -21.12
CA HIS A 299 7.13 -6.92 -21.67
C HIS A 299 7.86 -5.64 -21.23
N LEU A 300 7.23 -4.47 -21.40
CA LEU A 300 7.77 -3.18 -20.95
C LEU A 300 8.02 -3.16 -19.44
N ASN A 301 7.12 -3.75 -18.64
CA ASN A 301 7.30 -3.90 -17.20
C ASN A 301 8.51 -4.77 -16.86
N SER A 302 8.71 -5.89 -17.56
CA SER A 302 9.88 -6.76 -17.39
C SER A 302 11.17 -6.00 -17.67
N VAL A 303 11.21 -5.24 -18.76
CA VAL A 303 12.37 -4.42 -19.15
C VAL A 303 12.66 -3.33 -18.12
N LEU A 304 11.65 -2.55 -17.70
CA LEU A 304 11.80 -1.52 -16.67
C LEU A 304 12.26 -2.12 -15.32
N THR A 305 11.71 -3.28 -14.96
CA THR A 305 12.11 -4.01 -13.75
C THR A 305 13.57 -4.46 -13.83
N GLN A 306 14.03 -4.93 -14.99
CA GLN A 306 15.44 -5.31 -15.20
C GLN A 306 16.38 -4.10 -15.07
N ILE A 307 15.97 -2.93 -15.55
CA ILE A 307 16.72 -1.67 -15.39
C ILE A 307 16.84 -1.31 -13.90
N GLU A 308 15.73 -1.33 -13.16
CA GLU A 308 15.69 -1.04 -11.73
C GLU A 308 16.53 -2.03 -10.89
N GLN A 309 16.50 -3.32 -11.25
CA GLN A 309 17.31 -4.37 -10.62
C GLN A 309 18.81 -4.23 -10.94
N THR A 310 19.14 -3.82 -12.16
CA THR A 310 20.51 -3.57 -12.60
C THR A 310 21.12 -2.40 -11.83
N ASP A 311 20.35 -1.35 -11.54
CA ASP A 311 20.80 -0.20 -10.76
C ASP A 311 20.87 -0.45 -9.25
N CYS A 312 20.01 -1.32 -8.70
CA CYS A 312 20.20 -1.82 -7.31
C CYS A 312 21.53 -2.58 -7.14
N SER A 313 22.07 -3.16 -8.23
CA SER A 313 23.38 -3.81 -8.24
C SER A 313 24.54 -2.81 -8.32
N SER A 314 24.28 -1.54 -8.65
CA SER A 314 25.29 -0.47 -8.79
C SER A 314 25.87 0.02 -7.45
N LEU A 315 25.21 -0.26 -6.32
CA LEU A 315 25.80 -0.02 -4.99
C LEU A 315 27.10 -0.83 -4.78
N ILE A 316 27.30 -1.91 -5.54
CA ILE A 316 28.54 -2.69 -5.59
C ILE A 316 29.59 -2.03 -6.50
N ILE A 317 29.17 -1.22 -7.48
CA ILE A 317 30.04 -0.61 -8.49
C ILE A 317 30.61 0.73 -8.00
N ASN A 318 30.04 1.38 -6.98
CA ASN A 318 30.70 2.52 -6.33
C ASN A 318 32.01 2.16 -5.59
N ALA A 319 32.33 0.85 -5.48
CA ALA A 319 33.65 0.36 -5.09
C ALA A 319 34.62 0.16 -6.28
N TYR A 320 34.15 0.29 -7.52
CA TYR A 320 34.94 0.20 -8.75
C TYR A 320 34.89 1.53 -9.52
N SER A 321 36.02 2.21 -9.58
CA SER A 321 36.22 3.58 -10.09
C SER A 321 36.01 3.79 -11.61
N SER A 322 35.02 3.14 -12.25
CA SER A 322 34.83 3.17 -13.73
C SER A 322 33.36 3.35 -14.18
N GLY A 323 32.50 3.88 -13.31
CA GLY A 323 31.03 3.74 -13.30
C GLY A 323 30.17 4.32 -14.45
N VAL A 324 30.70 4.61 -15.64
CA VAL A 324 29.86 4.97 -16.81
C VAL A 324 30.00 3.97 -17.94
N GLN A 325 31.22 3.51 -18.26
CA GLN A 325 31.44 2.49 -19.29
C GLN A 325 30.94 1.11 -18.85
N ALA A 326 31.16 0.74 -17.59
CA ALA A 326 30.69 -0.54 -17.06
C ALA A 326 29.15 -0.64 -17.05
N HIS A 327 28.48 0.48 -16.76
CA HIS A 327 27.02 0.58 -16.80
C HIS A 327 26.49 0.44 -18.25
N LYS A 328 27.08 1.19 -19.20
CA LYS A 328 26.76 1.07 -20.63
C LYS A 328 26.97 -0.35 -21.18
N GLU A 329 28.04 -1.02 -20.78
CA GLU A 329 28.37 -2.37 -21.27
C GLU A 329 27.49 -3.46 -20.65
N LEU A 330 27.03 -3.27 -19.41
CA LEU A 330 26.11 -4.19 -18.74
C LEU A 330 24.68 -4.07 -19.29
N LEU A 331 24.22 -2.84 -19.57
CA LEU A 331 22.96 -2.60 -20.28
C LEU A 331 23.01 -3.17 -21.71
N ARG A 332 24.13 -3.01 -22.43
CA ARG A 332 24.36 -3.61 -23.75
C ARG A 332 24.30 -5.14 -23.72
N LYS A 333 24.88 -5.78 -22.69
CA LYS A 333 24.83 -7.24 -22.50
C LYS A 333 23.41 -7.78 -22.23
N ASN A 334 22.51 -6.93 -21.74
CA ASN A 334 21.13 -7.26 -21.43
C ASN A 334 20.14 -6.78 -22.52
N GLY A 335 20.64 -6.35 -23.70
CA GLY A 335 19.77 -5.98 -24.82
C GLY A 335 19.13 -4.59 -24.72
N LEU A 336 19.60 -3.73 -23.81
CA LEU A 336 19.06 -2.38 -23.58
C LEU A 336 19.92 -1.31 -24.26
N THR A 337 20.12 -1.43 -25.57
CA THR A 337 20.73 -0.36 -26.37
C THR A 337 19.68 0.68 -26.73
N PRO A 338 20.06 1.97 -26.92
CA PRO A 338 19.15 2.98 -27.47
C PRO A 338 18.39 2.48 -28.71
N ASP A 339 19.10 1.80 -29.62
CA ASP A 339 18.51 1.18 -30.82
C ASP A 339 17.44 0.11 -30.51
N ALA A 340 17.62 -0.72 -29.47
CA ALA A 340 16.63 -1.75 -29.11
C ALA A 340 15.42 -1.15 -28.37
N VAL A 341 15.62 -0.01 -27.70
CA VAL A 341 14.52 0.77 -27.13
C VAL A 341 13.73 1.46 -28.23
N GLU A 342 14.39 1.96 -29.27
CA GLU A 342 13.77 2.53 -30.47
C GLU A 342 12.93 1.47 -31.20
N ASP A 343 13.48 0.28 -31.46
CA ASP A 343 12.75 -0.86 -32.05
C ASP A 343 11.48 -1.21 -31.24
N MET A 344 11.58 -1.20 -29.91
CA MET A 344 10.47 -1.49 -29.01
C MET A 344 9.42 -0.37 -28.99
N ILE A 345 9.84 0.89 -29.08
CA ILE A 345 8.94 2.04 -29.21
C ILE A 345 8.20 1.99 -30.54
N ASP A 346 8.87 1.57 -31.62
CA ASP A 346 8.24 1.37 -32.92
C ASP A 346 7.17 0.27 -32.88
N GLU A 347 7.45 -0.85 -32.21
CA GLU A 347 6.47 -1.92 -31.99
C GLU A 347 5.25 -1.40 -31.20
N VAL A 348 5.49 -0.58 -30.17
CA VAL A 348 4.40 0.08 -29.42
C VAL A 348 3.61 1.04 -30.31
N HIS A 349 4.27 1.83 -31.16
CA HIS A 349 3.59 2.73 -32.09
C HIS A 349 2.71 1.97 -33.09
N GLU A 350 3.19 0.86 -33.65
CA GLU A 350 2.40 -0.01 -34.53
C GLU A 350 1.13 -0.49 -33.82
N MET A 351 1.25 -0.91 -32.55
CA MET A 351 0.11 -1.35 -31.73
C MET A 351 -0.86 -0.23 -31.32
N LEU A 352 -0.41 1.02 -31.35
CA LEU A 352 -1.27 2.18 -31.10
C LEU A 352 -2.09 2.58 -32.34
N ASP A 353 -1.70 2.10 -33.53
CA ASP A 353 -2.30 2.46 -34.81
C ASP A 353 -3.32 1.40 -35.35
N THR A 354 -3.55 0.29 -34.65
CA THR A 354 -4.33 -0.87 -35.13
C THR A 354 -5.87 -0.74 -35.16
N GLN A 355 -6.45 0.42 -34.84
CA GLN A 355 -7.92 0.56 -34.81
C GLN A 355 -8.58 0.33 -36.18
N ASN A 356 -7.87 0.62 -37.28
CA ASN A 356 -8.36 0.47 -38.66
C ASN A 356 -8.46 -0.99 -39.12
N GLU A 357 -7.60 -1.88 -38.60
CA GLU A 357 -7.55 -3.29 -38.99
C GLU A 357 -8.78 -4.07 -38.51
N ILE A 358 -9.30 -3.72 -37.32
CA ILE A 358 -10.53 -4.32 -36.78
C ILE A 358 -11.72 -3.97 -37.65
N ASP A 359 -11.84 -2.71 -38.07
CA ASP A 359 -12.94 -2.26 -38.93
C ASP A 359 -12.84 -2.86 -40.35
N GLU A 360 -11.63 -3.14 -40.84
CA GLU A 360 -11.41 -3.84 -42.11
C GLU A 360 -11.73 -5.35 -42.01
N ALA A 361 -11.34 -6.00 -40.91
CA ALA A 361 -11.69 -7.40 -40.62
C ALA A 361 -13.21 -7.61 -40.55
N LEU A 362 -13.95 -6.62 -40.03
CA LEU A 362 -15.42 -6.64 -39.96
C LEU A 362 -16.12 -6.39 -41.31
N ARG A 363 -15.41 -5.87 -42.33
CA ARG A 363 -15.94 -5.68 -43.70
C ARG A 363 -15.83 -6.95 -44.56
N ARG A 364 -15.02 -7.94 -44.15
CA ARG A 364 -14.92 -9.22 -44.84
C ARG A 364 -16.25 -10.00 -44.71
N PRO A 365 -16.89 -10.40 -45.82
CA PRO A 365 -18.13 -11.18 -45.77
C PRO A 365 -17.87 -12.50 -45.04
N VAL A 366 -18.81 -12.91 -44.18
CA VAL A 366 -18.75 -14.21 -43.49
C VAL A 366 -18.87 -15.30 -44.55
N THR A 367 -17.77 -15.98 -44.85
CA THR A 367 -17.79 -17.20 -45.65
C THR A 367 -18.41 -18.33 -44.82
N ASN A 368 -19.13 -19.26 -45.47
CA ASN A 368 -19.72 -20.46 -44.85
C ASN A 368 -18.64 -21.46 -44.39
N ASP A 369 -17.61 -21.00 -43.69
CA ASP A 369 -16.70 -21.88 -42.98
C ASP A 369 -17.40 -22.24 -41.67
N THR A 370 -17.88 -23.48 -41.58
CA THR A 370 -18.79 -23.93 -40.51
C THR A 370 -18.19 -23.73 -39.12
N THR A 371 -16.87 -23.70 -38.98
CA THR A 371 -16.18 -23.66 -37.68
C THR A 371 -16.32 -22.32 -36.93
N ASP A 372 -16.22 -21.17 -37.61
CA ASP A 372 -16.28 -19.83 -36.97
C ASP A 372 -17.74 -19.43 -36.62
N MET A 373 -18.71 -19.92 -37.40
CA MET A 373 -20.14 -19.70 -37.14
C MET A 373 -20.68 -20.58 -36.01
N THR A 374 -20.19 -21.82 -35.87
CA THR A 374 -20.58 -22.72 -34.77
C THR A 374 -20.00 -22.25 -33.44
N GLU A 375 -18.75 -21.79 -33.40
CA GLU A 375 -18.13 -21.25 -32.17
C GLU A 375 -18.87 -19.99 -31.69
N LEU A 376 -19.25 -19.08 -32.61
CA LEU A 376 -20.07 -17.91 -32.30
C LEU A 376 -21.53 -18.26 -31.93
N GLU A 377 -22.04 -19.43 -32.35
CA GLU A 377 -23.36 -19.93 -31.95
C GLU A 377 -23.34 -20.50 -30.54
N ASP A 378 -22.34 -21.30 -30.21
CA ASP A 378 -22.16 -21.89 -28.89
C ASP A 378 -21.99 -20.81 -27.81
N GLU A 379 -21.17 -19.79 -28.07
CA GLU A 379 -20.97 -18.65 -27.15
C GLU A 379 -22.24 -17.79 -27.01
N LEU A 380 -23.01 -17.64 -28.09
CA LEU A 380 -24.31 -16.95 -28.04
C LEU A 380 -25.34 -17.72 -27.21
N GLU A 381 -25.34 -19.06 -27.30
CA GLU A 381 -26.19 -19.93 -26.48
C GLU A 381 -25.78 -19.95 -25.01
N GLU A 382 -24.49 -19.80 -24.72
CA GLU A 382 -23.98 -19.66 -23.36
C GLU A 382 -24.39 -18.33 -22.72
N LEU A 383 -24.31 -17.22 -23.46
CA LEU A 383 -24.77 -15.90 -23.02
C LEU A 383 -26.29 -15.86 -22.72
N LEU A 384 -27.10 -16.64 -23.44
CA LEU A 384 -28.55 -16.76 -23.21
C LEU A 384 -28.90 -17.53 -21.92
N LYS A 385 -27.96 -18.29 -21.34
CA LYS A 385 -28.15 -19.07 -20.11
C LYS A 385 -27.83 -18.26 -18.84
N GLN A 386 -27.27 -17.05 -18.97
CA GLN A 386 -26.90 -16.18 -17.85
C GLN A 386 -28.03 -15.20 -17.48
N PRO A 387 -28.26 -14.89 -16.18
CA PRO A 387 -29.25 -13.90 -15.77
C PRO A 387 -28.85 -12.47 -16.18
N ILE A 388 -29.80 -11.72 -16.75
CA ILE A 388 -29.57 -10.36 -17.28
C ILE A 388 -29.17 -9.40 -16.13
N PRO A 389 -28.03 -8.70 -16.22
CA PRO A 389 -27.63 -7.73 -15.20
C PRO A 389 -28.56 -6.49 -15.23
N PRO A 390 -28.78 -5.82 -14.09
CA PRO A 390 -29.60 -4.60 -14.06
C PRO A 390 -28.93 -3.48 -14.87
N THR A 391 -29.69 -2.89 -15.77
CA THR A 391 -29.29 -1.76 -16.64
C THR A 391 -28.74 -0.58 -15.81
N PRO A 392 -27.70 0.14 -16.26
CA PRO A 392 -27.31 1.40 -15.64
C PRO A 392 -28.46 2.40 -15.75
N ALA A 393 -28.81 3.06 -14.65
CA ALA A 393 -29.81 4.12 -14.66
C ALA A 393 -29.32 5.27 -15.55
N THR A 394 -29.99 5.45 -16.70
CA THR A 394 -29.92 6.68 -17.48
C THR A 394 -30.38 7.83 -16.58
N SER A 395 -29.53 8.85 -16.46
CA SER A 395 -29.83 10.12 -15.80
C SER A 395 -31.16 10.68 -16.30
N LEU A 396 -32.13 10.84 -15.40
CA LEU A 396 -33.29 11.71 -15.61
C LEU A 396 -33.16 12.93 -14.69
N PRO A 397 -33.63 14.10 -15.15
CA PRO A 397 -33.37 15.37 -14.49
C PRO A 397 -34.12 15.47 -13.17
N ILE A 398 -33.43 16.00 -12.16
CA ILE A 398 -33.98 16.35 -10.85
C ILE A 398 -35.06 17.40 -11.07
N ASN A 399 -36.32 17.04 -10.78
CA ASN A 399 -37.39 18.01 -10.64
C ASN A 399 -37.43 18.43 -9.17
N VAL A 400 -36.98 19.66 -8.92
CA VAL A 400 -37.03 20.34 -7.63
C VAL A 400 -38.45 20.82 -7.45
N ASP A 401 -39.32 19.99 -6.86
CA ASP A 401 -40.56 20.41 -6.20
C ASP A 401 -41.16 19.17 -5.54
N ILE A 402 -41.00 19.07 -4.23
CA ILE A 402 -41.88 18.48 -3.20
C ILE A 402 -40.99 18.42 -1.93
N ILE A 403 -40.66 19.60 -1.42
CA ILE A 403 -40.37 19.80 -0.01
C ILE A 403 -41.60 20.53 0.50
N ASN A 404 -42.52 19.80 1.14
CA ASN A 404 -43.41 20.28 2.22
C ASN A 404 -44.62 19.35 2.36
N THR A 405 -44.48 18.32 3.19
CA THR A 405 -45.58 17.87 4.07
C THR A 405 -44.99 17.07 5.25
N PRO A 406 -45.35 17.41 6.51
CA PRO A 406 -44.93 16.64 7.67
C PRO A 406 -45.83 15.41 7.80
N ILE A 407 -45.24 14.23 8.03
CA ILE A 407 -45.98 13.01 8.35
C ILE A 407 -45.79 12.71 9.83
N ALA A 408 -46.94 12.51 10.48
CA ALA A 408 -47.14 12.33 11.91
C ALA A 408 -46.57 11.01 12.44
N ASP A 409 -46.25 11.04 13.73
CA ASP A 409 -45.94 9.89 14.57
C ASP A 409 -47.08 8.86 14.54
N ASP A 410 -46.77 7.62 14.17
CA ASP A 410 -47.54 6.47 14.63
C ASP A 410 -46.58 5.35 15.06
N VAL A 411 -46.69 5.03 16.34
CA VAL A 411 -45.86 4.10 17.10
C VAL A 411 -46.26 2.66 16.76
N ILE A 412 -45.36 1.90 16.16
CA ILE A 412 -45.43 0.43 16.16
C ILE A 412 -44.36 -0.08 17.14
N LYS A 413 -44.80 -0.67 18.26
CA LYS A 413 -43.93 -1.34 19.23
C LYS A 413 -43.25 -2.58 18.61
N PRO A 414 -41.97 -2.83 18.91
CA PRO A 414 -41.26 -4.01 18.43
C PRO A 414 -41.74 -5.30 19.15
N PRO A 415 -41.63 -6.48 18.51
CA PRO A 415 -41.85 -7.76 19.18
C PRO A 415 -40.79 -7.97 20.28
N GLU A 416 -41.26 -8.32 21.47
CA GLU A 416 -40.40 -8.71 22.60
C GLU A 416 -39.66 -10.01 22.30
N THR A 417 -38.37 -10.02 22.67
CA THR A 417 -37.36 -11.07 22.50
C THR A 417 -36.68 -11.17 21.14
N ASP A 418 -35.73 -10.25 20.93
CA ASP A 418 -34.65 -10.42 19.96
C ASP A 418 -33.64 -11.47 20.50
N PRO A 419 -33.47 -12.63 19.83
CA PRO A 419 -32.49 -13.63 20.23
C PRO A 419 -31.02 -13.18 20.02
N PHE A 420 -30.78 -12.01 19.42
CA PHE A 420 -29.44 -11.42 19.25
C PHE A 420 -29.02 -10.47 20.38
N ALA A 421 -29.96 -9.95 21.19
CA ALA A 421 -29.64 -9.05 22.30
C ALA A 421 -28.77 -9.74 23.39
N ASP A 422 -28.98 -11.05 23.63
CA ASP A 422 -28.15 -11.82 24.57
C ASP A 422 -26.74 -12.10 24.02
N LEU A 423 -26.60 -12.22 22.69
CA LEU A 423 -25.32 -12.40 22.03
C LEU A 423 -24.52 -11.09 22.05
N GLU A 424 -25.14 -9.97 21.74
CA GLU A 424 -24.52 -8.64 21.71
C GLU A 424 -24.02 -8.21 23.11
N LEU A 425 -24.80 -8.50 24.15
CA LEU A 425 -24.42 -8.26 25.55
C LEU A 425 -23.30 -9.20 26.03
N ARG A 426 -23.27 -10.46 25.55
CA ARG A 426 -22.16 -11.41 25.83
C ARG A 426 -20.88 -11.00 25.11
N LEU A 427 -20.98 -10.54 23.86
CA LEU A 427 -19.86 -10.08 23.04
C LEU A 427 -19.23 -8.79 23.60
N GLN A 428 -20.05 -7.82 24.07
CA GLN A 428 -19.56 -6.65 24.79
C GLN A 428 -18.85 -7.01 26.10
N LYS A 429 -19.37 -7.97 26.87
CA LYS A 429 -18.72 -8.45 28.11
C LYS A 429 -17.41 -9.22 27.87
N LEU A 430 -17.19 -9.74 26.66
CA LEU A 430 -15.99 -10.50 26.26
C LEU A 430 -14.97 -9.65 25.47
N GLY A 431 -15.26 -8.36 25.26
CA GLY A 431 -14.40 -7.44 24.51
C GLY A 431 -14.39 -7.69 23.00
N VAL A 432 -15.47 -8.26 22.44
CA VAL A 432 -15.64 -8.44 21.00
C VAL A 432 -16.18 -7.14 20.41
N GLN A 433 -15.43 -6.57 19.46
CA GLN A 433 -15.88 -5.42 18.67
C GLN A 433 -17.12 -5.78 17.84
N GLU A 434 -17.93 -4.77 17.55
CA GLU A 434 -19.07 -4.76 16.63
C GLU A 434 -18.88 -5.68 15.42
N PRO A 435 -19.96 -6.20 14.79
CA PRO A 435 -19.86 -7.04 13.61
C PRO A 435 -18.91 -6.43 12.56
N GLU A 436 -18.02 -7.24 12.03
CA GLU A 436 -16.95 -6.77 11.15
C GLU A 436 -17.23 -7.15 9.70
N HIS A 437 -16.85 -6.26 8.78
CA HIS A 437 -16.95 -6.47 7.35
C HIS A 437 -15.57 -6.60 6.72
N VAL A 438 -15.41 -7.49 5.74
CA VAL A 438 -14.19 -7.58 4.93
C VAL A 438 -14.43 -6.90 3.60
N TRP A 439 -13.74 -5.81 3.32
CA TRP A 439 -13.88 -5.04 2.08
C TRP A 439 -12.57 -5.06 1.29
N LEU A 440 -12.67 -5.19 -0.02
CA LEU A 440 -11.63 -4.81 -0.96
C LEU A 440 -11.81 -3.35 -1.32
N VAL A 441 -10.82 -2.51 -1.07
CA VAL A 441 -10.81 -1.08 -1.38
C VAL A 441 -9.73 -0.83 -2.42
N LYS A 442 -10.06 -0.09 -3.48
CA LYS A 442 -9.13 0.31 -4.54
C LYS A 442 -9.03 1.82 -4.63
N PHE A 443 -7.82 2.36 -4.67
CA PHE A 443 -7.56 3.77 -4.85
C PHE A 443 -6.90 4.04 -6.21
N PRO A 444 -7.17 5.20 -6.84
CA PRO A 444 -6.73 5.50 -8.21
C PRO A 444 -5.25 5.87 -8.35
N HIS A 445 -4.57 6.22 -7.24
CA HIS A 445 -3.17 6.62 -7.24
C HIS A 445 -2.35 5.79 -6.26
N LYS A 446 -1.02 5.80 -6.40
CA LYS A 446 -0.09 5.13 -5.48
C LYS A 446 0.37 6.14 -4.42
N ASP A 447 -0.51 6.44 -3.48
CA ASP A 447 -0.20 7.27 -2.30
C ASP A 447 -0.14 6.41 -1.03
N ASN A 448 0.44 6.95 0.05
CA ASN A 448 0.50 6.31 1.37
C ASN A 448 -0.86 6.30 2.10
N TYR A 449 -1.92 5.81 1.44
CA TYR A 449 -3.28 5.77 2.01
C TYR A 449 -3.33 4.95 3.29
N LEU A 450 -2.56 3.86 3.38
CA LEU A 450 -2.53 3.01 4.56
C LEU A 450 -2.17 3.80 5.83
N LEU A 451 -1.19 4.70 5.76
CA LEU A 451 -0.80 5.53 6.90
C LEU A 451 -1.91 6.49 7.31
N HIS A 452 -2.63 7.06 6.34
CA HIS A 452 -3.77 7.92 6.61
C HIS A 452 -4.94 7.15 7.21
N ILE A 453 -5.25 5.97 6.68
CA ILE A 453 -6.33 5.10 7.18
C ILE A 453 -6.02 4.65 8.61
N GLN A 454 -4.80 4.19 8.89
CA GLN A 454 -4.42 3.77 10.24
C GLN A 454 -4.49 4.91 11.27
N LYS A 455 -4.24 6.15 10.85
CA LYS A 455 -4.37 7.34 11.71
C LYS A 455 -5.83 7.76 11.93
N SER A 456 -6.63 7.76 10.87
CA SER A 456 -8.02 8.24 10.91
C SER A 456 -9.01 7.18 11.41
N PHE A 457 -8.69 5.90 11.23
CA PHE A 457 -9.54 4.76 11.54
C PHE A 457 -8.71 3.67 12.26
N PRO A 458 -8.30 3.89 13.52
CA PRO A 458 -7.33 3.04 14.22
C PRO A 458 -7.80 1.61 14.49
N LEU A 459 -9.11 1.33 14.36
CA LEU A 459 -9.71 0.00 14.49
C LEU A 459 -9.89 -0.72 13.16
N ILE A 460 -9.67 -0.07 12.01
CA ILE A 460 -9.66 -0.77 10.73
C ILE A 460 -8.38 -1.59 10.64
N ASP A 461 -8.53 -2.90 10.45
CA ASP A 461 -7.39 -3.79 10.28
C ASP A 461 -7.05 -3.97 8.80
N LEU A 462 -5.77 -3.88 8.47
CA LEU A 462 -5.27 -4.27 7.16
C LEU A 462 -5.07 -5.78 7.14
N LEU A 463 -5.86 -6.48 6.32
CA LEU A 463 -5.71 -7.91 6.11
C LEU A 463 -4.70 -8.22 5.02
N GLN A 464 -4.67 -7.43 3.94
CA GLN A 464 -3.72 -7.59 2.83
C GLN A 464 -3.70 -6.37 1.90
N HIS A 465 -2.66 -6.21 1.08
CA HIS A 465 -2.66 -5.29 -0.07
C HIS A 465 -2.04 -5.92 -1.33
N ASP A 466 -2.30 -5.32 -2.50
CA ASP A 466 -1.63 -5.70 -3.74
C ASP A 466 -0.22 -5.10 -3.83
N TYR A 467 0.56 -5.54 -4.82
CA TYR A 467 1.94 -5.11 -5.00
C TYR A 467 2.07 -3.59 -5.18
N ASP A 468 1.15 -3.00 -5.94
CA ASP A 468 1.17 -1.58 -6.22
C ASP A 468 0.57 -0.72 -5.11
N GLN A 469 0.14 -1.33 -3.99
CA GLN A 469 -0.53 -0.63 -2.91
C GLN A 469 -1.70 0.25 -3.41
N SER A 470 -2.35 -0.24 -4.46
CA SER A 470 -3.52 0.36 -5.09
C SER A 470 -4.81 -0.29 -4.59
N SER A 471 -4.72 -1.56 -4.17
CA SER A 471 -5.82 -2.36 -3.64
C SER A 471 -5.49 -2.88 -2.24
N TYR A 472 -6.43 -2.71 -1.32
CA TYR A 472 -6.30 -3.10 0.08
C TYR A 472 -7.50 -3.94 0.50
N VAL A 473 -7.28 -4.97 1.32
CA VAL A 473 -8.33 -5.73 1.97
C VAL A 473 -8.35 -5.32 3.43
N PHE A 474 -9.45 -4.72 3.85
CA PHE A 474 -9.64 -4.23 5.21
C PHE A 474 -10.71 -5.05 5.94
N LEU A 475 -10.48 -5.26 7.24
CA LEU A 475 -11.52 -5.62 8.20
C LEU A 475 -12.01 -4.34 8.86
N ILE A 476 -13.29 -4.06 8.71
CA ILE A 476 -13.89 -2.78 9.06
C ILE A 476 -15.01 -3.06 10.08
N PRO A 477 -14.89 -2.53 11.30
CA PRO A 477 -15.97 -2.54 12.28
C PRO A 477 -17.21 -1.79 11.78
N ASN A 478 -18.41 -2.26 12.13
CA ASN A 478 -19.68 -1.65 11.69
C ASN A 478 -19.77 -0.13 11.91
N ASN A 479 -19.29 0.35 13.07
CA ASN A 479 -19.33 1.76 13.43
C ASN A 479 -18.50 2.65 12.50
N TYR A 480 -17.53 2.11 11.76
CA TYR A 480 -16.72 2.86 10.78
C TYR A 480 -17.23 2.78 9.34
N LEU A 481 -18.23 1.95 9.03
CA LEU A 481 -18.64 1.74 7.63
C LEU A 481 -19.07 3.04 6.94
N SER A 482 -19.86 3.89 7.61
CA SER A 482 -20.32 5.16 7.04
C SER A 482 -19.15 6.12 6.79
N ASP A 483 -18.35 6.41 7.81
CA ASP A 483 -17.26 7.38 7.72
C ASP A 483 -16.17 6.91 6.76
N PHE A 484 -15.87 5.61 6.77
CA PHE A 484 -14.89 5.03 5.86
C PHE A 484 -15.35 5.04 4.41
N THR A 485 -16.65 4.83 4.15
CA THR A 485 -17.23 4.99 2.80
C THR A 485 -17.05 6.42 2.30
N HIS A 486 -17.36 7.42 3.12
CA HIS A 486 -17.16 8.83 2.76
C HIS A 486 -15.68 9.15 2.50
N PHE A 487 -14.77 8.58 3.31
CA PHE A 487 -13.33 8.71 3.12
C PHE A 487 -12.87 8.12 1.77
N ILE A 488 -13.30 6.91 1.44
CA ILE A 488 -12.98 6.24 0.17
C ILE A 488 -13.45 7.11 -1.01
N HIS A 489 -14.71 7.56 -0.97
CA HIS A 489 -15.28 8.38 -2.05
C HIS A 489 -14.57 9.73 -2.22
N ARG A 490 -14.15 10.38 -1.11
CA ARG A 490 -13.40 11.63 -1.15
C ARG A 490 -12.05 11.49 -1.86
N LEU A 491 -11.43 10.32 -1.73
CA LEU A 491 -10.17 9.99 -2.39
C LEU A 491 -10.36 9.36 -3.78
N HIS A 492 -11.57 9.45 -4.35
CA HIS A 492 -11.94 8.83 -5.63
C HIS A 492 -11.68 7.32 -5.67
N GLY A 493 -11.66 6.67 -4.50
CA GLY A 493 -11.54 5.23 -4.39
C GLY A 493 -12.87 4.52 -4.66
N SER A 494 -12.77 3.22 -4.90
CA SER A 494 -13.90 2.30 -5.03
C SER A 494 -13.76 1.16 -4.01
N TYR A 495 -14.85 0.49 -3.67
CA TYR A 495 -14.78 -0.67 -2.80
C TYR A 495 -15.77 -1.76 -3.19
N ARG A 496 -15.46 -2.98 -2.78
CA ARG A 496 -16.29 -4.18 -2.93
C ARG A 496 -16.33 -4.92 -1.60
N ILE A 497 -17.54 -5.26 -1.16
CA ILE A 497 -17.73 -6.07 0.04
C ILE A 497 -17.40 -7.53 -0.31
N ILE A 498 -16.42 -8.12 0.35
CA ILE A 498 -16.08 -9.54 0.21
C ILE A 498 -17.02 -10.37 1.09
N THR A 499 -17.15 -9.99 2.36
CA THR A 499 -18.15 -10.54 3.28
C THR A 499 -18.57 -9.48 4.28
N ASN A 500 -19.85 -9.47 4.64
CA ASN A 500 -20.42 -8.65 5.70
C ASN A 500 -20.62 -9.45 7.01
N ASN A 501 -20.24 -10.73 7.03
CA ASN A 501 -20.33 -11.57 8.22
C ASN A 501 -19.34 -12.75 8.10
N PRO A 502 -18.04 -12.53 8.36
CA PRO A 502 -17.01 -13.56 8.23
C PRO A 502 -17.27 -14.76 9.13
N GLU A 503 -17.85 -14.54 10.31
CA GLU A 503 -18.18 -15.58 11.29
C GLU A 503 -19.25 -16.55 10.77
N LYS A 504 -20.31 -16.04 10.13
CA LYS A 504 -21.35 -16.87 9.51
C LYS A 504 -20.78 -17.67 8.34
N THR A 505 -19.95 -17.06 7.51
CA THR A 505 -19.27 -17.74 6.39
C THR A 505 -18.43 -18.91 6.91
N TRP A 506 -17.70 -18.71 8.00
CA TRP A 506 -16.91 -19.74 8.65
C TRP A 506 -17.75 -20.87 9.26
N LYS A 507 -18.80 -20.55 10.04
CA LYS A 507 -19.67 -21.57 10.62
C LYS A 507 -20.34 -22.47 9.56
N LYS A 508 -20.62 -21.94 8.36
CA LYS A 508 -21.11 -22.72 7.21
C LYS A 508 -20.06 -23.71 6.70
N SER A 509 -18.78 -23.33 6.64
CA SER A 509 -17.70 -24.22 6.20
C SER A 509 -17.41 -25.34 7.22
N GLN A 510 -17.47 -25.02 8.52
CA GLN A 510 -17.22 -25.99 9.60
C GLN A 510 -18.25 -27.14 9.65
N ARG A 511 -19.52 -26.89 9.31
CA ARG A 511 -20.57 -27.93 9.26
C ARG A 511 -20.26 -29.07 8.27
N ARG A 512 -19.34 -28.86 7.33
CA ARG A 512 -18.90 -29.86 6.34
C ARG A 512 -17.69 -30.67 6.80
N SER A 513 -17.01 -30.28 7.89
CA SER A 513 -15.86 -31.01 8.42
C SER A 513 -16.31 -32.31 9.10
N LYS A 514 -15.66 -33.42 8.78
CA LYS A 514 -15.85 -34.67 9.53
C LYS A 514 -15.35 -34.48 10.97
N ARG A 515 -15.95 -35.20 11.91
CA ARG A 515 -15.46 -35.25 13.29
C ARG A 515 -14.06 -35.87 13.28
N TRP A 516 -13.09 -35.13 13.82
CA TRP A 516 -11.74 -35.63 13.99
C TRP A 516 -11.70 -36.79 15.00
N VAL A 517 -10.83 -37.76 14.76
CA VAL A 517 -10.59 -38.90 15.65
C VAL A 517 -9.07 -39.05 15.84
N PRO A 518 -8.57 -39.04 17.07
CA PRO A 518 -7.14 -39.21 17.34
C PRO A 518 -6.66 -40.62 16.94
N SER A 519 -5.40 -40.72 16.50
CA SER A 519 -4.73 -41.98 16.17
C SER A 519 -3.71 -42.33 17.25
N ASP A 520 -3.60 -43.61 17.63
CA ASP A 520 -2.56 -44.05 18.58
C ASP A 520 -1.13 -43.93 17.99
N ASN A 521 -1.03 -43.78 16.66
CA ASN A 521 0.23 -43.47 16.01
C ASN A 521 0.47 -41.95 16.03
N PRO A 522 1.44 -41.42 16.80
CA PRO A 522 1.71 -39.97 16.86
C PRO A 522 2.19 -39.36 15.55
N LEU A 523 2.53 -40.18 14.54
CA LEU A 523 2.93 -39.74 13.21
C LEU A 523 1.80 -39.88 12.19
N ASP A 524 0.57 -40.16 12.60
CA ASP A 524 -0.56 -40.25 11.69
C ASP A 524 -0.85 -38.90 11.01
N GLN A 525 -1.41 -38.95 9.79
CA GLN A 525 -1.78 -37.76 9.05
C GLN A 525 -2.97 -37.01 9.66
N THR A 526 -3.78 -37.67 10.50
CA THR A 526 -4.93 -37.04 11.16
C THR A 526 -4.54 -35.81 11.99
N TYR A 527 -3.30 -35.73 12.48
CA TYR A 527 -2.77 -34.63 13.28
C TYR A 527 -2.40 -33.36 12.49
N TYR A 528 -2.40 -33.42 11.16
CA TYR A 528 -2.25 -32.23 10.30
C TYR A 528 -3.36 -32.07 9.26
N GLN A 529 -4.26 -33.04 9.10
CA GLN A 529 -5.41 -32.92 8.18
C GLN A 529 -6.58 -32.12 8.75
N HIS A 530 -6.48 -31.67 10.01
CA HIS A 530 -7.50 -30.89 10.70
C HIS A 530 -6.83 -29.76 11.50
N PHE A 531 -7.57 -28.67 11.73
CA PHE A 531 -7.18 -27.62 12.68
C PHE A 531 -7.48 -28.09 14.10
N LEU A 532 -6.48 -28.68 14.75
CA LEU A 532 -6.58 -29.19 16.13
C LEU A 532 -6.81 -28.07 17.14
N SER A 533 -7.63 -28.31 18.16
CA SER A 533 -7.71 -27.45 19.34
C SER A 533 -6.38 -27.37 20.10
N TYR A 534 -6.26 -26.41 21.01
CA TYR A 534 -5.13 -26.36 21.94
C TYR A 534 -4.99 -27.67 22.73
N ASP A 535 -6.08 -28.20 23.28
CA ASP A 535 -6.04 -29.43 24.10
C ASP A 535 -5.67 -30.66 23.25
N GLU A 536 -6.23 -30.78 22.04
CA GLU A 536 -5.89 -31.85 21.09
C GLU A 536 -4.40 -31.80 20.69
N GLN A 537 -3.84 -30.60 20.54
CA GLN A 537 -2.40 -30.42 20.31
C GLN A 537 -1.57 -30.84 21.51
N GLN A 538 -1.95 -30.47 22.75
CA GLN A 538 -1.20 -30.88 23.95
C GLN A 538 -1.26 -32.40 24.16
N ASP A 539 -2.41 -33.02 23.94
CA ASP A 539 -2.57 -34.48 24.00
C ASP A 539 -1.68 -35.18 22.96
N TRP A 540 -1.63 -34.65 21.74
CA TRP A 540 -0.75 -35.13 20.70
C TRP A 540 0.74 -34.95 21.05
N TYR A 541 1.13 -33.80 21.59
CA TYR A 541 2.50 -33.56 22.07
C TYR A 541 2.91 -34.52 23.18
N ASN A 542 1.98 -34.87 24.09
CA ASN A 542 2.17 -35.89 25.11
C ASN A 542 2.33 -37.29 24.51
N LEU A 543 1.54 -37.62 23.48
CA LEU A 543 1.69 -38.88 22.74
C LEU A 543 3.05 -38.95 22.02
N LEU A 544 3.48 -37.87 21.36
CA LEU A 544 4.81 -37.76 20.74
C LEU A 544 5.94 -37.98 21.75
N LYS A 545 5.78 -37.49 22.98
CA LYS A 545 6.77 -37.63 24.07
C LYS A 545 6.84 -39.06 24.61
N THR A 546 5.72 -39.76 24.69
CA THR A 546 5.61 -41.06 25.38
C THR A 546 5.71 -42.27 24.45
N SER A 547 5.30 -42.13 23.19
CA SER A 547 5.29 -43.21 22.20
C SER A 547 6.67 -43.81 21.93
N LEU A 548 6.73 -45.14 21.78
CA LEU A 548 7.96 -45.86 21.44
C LEU A 548 8.56 -45.43 20.08
N LEU A 549 7.72 -44.92 19.17
CA LEU A 549 8.14 -44.47 17.85
C LEU A 549 9.00 -43.21 17.91
N THR A 550 8.74 -42.31 18.85
CA THR A 550 9.25 -40.93 18.85
C THR A 550 10.00 -40.54 20.12
N LYS A 551 9.75 -41.17 21.28
CA LYS A 551 10.33 -40.80 22.59
C LYS A 551 11.86 -40.74 22.63
N LYS A 552 12.54 -41.51 21.78
CA LYS A 552 14.01 -41.52 21.67
C LYS A 552 14.56 -40.32 20.91
N PHE A 553 13.73 -39.66 20.10
CA PHE A 553 14.13 -38.60 19.18
C PHE A 553 13.55 -37.24 19.54
N ILE A 554 12.67 -37.15 20.54
CA ILE A 554 12.00 -35.91 20.91
C ILE A 554 12.28 -35.56 22.38
N ARG A 555 12.41 -34.26 22.66
CA ARG A 555 12.28 -33.67 24.00
C ARG A 555 11.22 -32.58 23.95
N SER A 556 10.47 -32.38 25.02
CA SER A 556 9.56 -31.24 25.14
C SER A 556 10.05 -30.29 26.22
N TYR A 557 9.82 -28.99 26.01
CA TYR A 557 10.11 -27.93 26.97
C TYR A 557 8.85 -27.11 27.18
N THR A 558 8.45 -26.96 28.44
CA THR A 558 7.52 -25.90 28.84
C THR A 558 8.32 -24.63 29.02
N ILE A 559 8.03 -23.60 28.22
CA ILE A 559 8.80 -22.35 28.24
C ILE A 559 8.12 -21.23 29.05
N GLY A 560 6.85 -21.41 29.36
CA GLY A 560 6.03 -20.45 30.10
C GLY A 560 4.56 -20.72 29.89
N HIS A 561 3.72 -19.81 30.36
CA HIS A 561 2.26 -19.88 30.27
C HIS A 561 1.72 -18.57 29.71
N THR A 562 0.62 -18.63 28.97
CA THR A 562 -0.10 -17.46 28.43
C THR A 562 -0.80 -16.67 29.54
N TYR A 563 -1.50 -15.58 29.19
CA TYR A 563 -2.30 -14.83 30.16
C TYR A 563 -3.41 -15.68 30.80
N GLU A 564 -4.13 -16.48 30.00
CA GLU A 564 -5.17 -17.40 30.47
C GLU A 564 -4.60 -18.75 30.95
N ASN A 565 -3.30 -18.78 31.29
CA ASN A 565 -2.61 -19.91 31.91
C ASN A 565 -2.54 -21.20 31.05
N ARG A 566 -2.50 -21.07 29.72
CA ARG A 566 -2.20 -22.18 28.81
C ARG A 566 -0.70 -22.37 28.65
N THR A 567 -0.26 -23.61 28.57
CA THR A 567 1.16 -23.97 28.50
C THR A 567 1.72 -23.74 27.10
N LEU A 568 2.87 -23.05 27.02
CA LEU A 568 3.66 -22.93 25.81
C LEU A 568 4.67 -24.08 25.74
N THR A 569 4.51 -24.96 24.75
CA THR A 569 5.27 -26.20 24.61
C THR A 569 6.14 -26.16 23.36
N ILE A 570 7.46 -26.21 23.55
CA ILE A 570 8.42 -26.43 22.46
C ILE A 570 8.71 -27.92 22.31
N ILE A 571 8.61 -28.43 21.09
CA ILE A 571 9.03 -29.78 20.70
C ILE A 571 10.41 -29.71 20.05
N LYS A 572 11.40 -30.32 20.70
CA LYS A 572 12.77 -30.45 20.18
C LYS A 572 12.94 -31.82 19.52
N ILE A 573 13.25 -31.83 18.23
CA ILE A 573 13.69 -33.02 17.50
C ILE A 573 15.22 -33.12 17.65
N LEU A 574 15.66 -34.23 18.25
CA LEU A 574 17.06 -34.55 18.48
C LEU A 574 17.71 -35.03 17.17
N GLY A 575 18.80 -34.37 16.78
CA GLY A 575 19.59 -34.80 15.64
C GLY A 575 20.21 -36.20 15.80
N HIS A 576 20.76 -36.78 14.72
CA HIS A 576 21.49 -38.04 14.76
C HIS A 576 22.78 -37.92 15.59
N SER A 577 22.88 -38.64 16.71
CA SER A 577 24.10 -38.63 17.55
C SER A 577 25.06 -39.74 17.14
N HIS A 578 26.13 -39.38 16.44
CA HIS A 578 27.35 -40.21 16.30
C HIS A 578 28.62 -39.50 16.80
N ARG A 579 28.54 -38.22 17.21
CA ARG A 579 29.70 -37.48 17.70
C ARG A 579 30.01 -37.93 19.14
N ARG A 580 31.07 -38.74 19.27
CA ARG A 580 31.63 -39.25 20.53
C ARG A 580 32.21 -38.15 21.46
N HIS A 581 32.25 -36.87 21.02
CA HIS A 581 32.83 -35.77 21.81
C HIS A 581 32.00 -34.46 21.78
N GLN A 582 31.50 -34.09 22.96
CA GLN A 582 31.31 -32.78 23.62
C GLN A 582 30.82 -31.50 22.90
N GLN A 583 30.70 -31.39 21.58
CA GLN A 583 30.17 -30.15 20.97
C GLN A 583 28.65 -30.24 20.70
N ARG A 584 27.89 -29.26 21.23
CA ARG A 584 26.47 -29.07 20.93
C ARG A 584 26.29 -28.72 19.45
N LYS A 585 25.27 -29.30 18.82
CA LYS A 585 24.89 -29.00 17.42
C LYS A 585 24.37 -27.59 17.30
N TYR A 586 24.39 -27.05 16.08
CA TYR A 586 23.60 -25.87 15.77
C TYR A 586 22.10 -26.19 15.90
N ALA A 587 21.25 -25.17 16.01
CA ALA A 587 19.80 -25.34 16.12
C ALA A 587 19.03 -24.51 15.10
N ILE A 588 17.93 -25.07 14.63
CA ILE A 588 16.90 -24.39 13.85
C ILE A 588 15.72 -24.13 14.80
N TYR A 589 15.16 -22.94 14.77
CA TYR A 589 13.93 -22.59 15.49
C TYR A 589 12.81 -22.34 14.48
N ILE A 590 11.66 -22.99 14.67
CA ILE A 590 10.48 -22.85 13.82
C ILE A 590 9.27 -22.55 14.71
N ASP A 591 8.52 -21.50 14.40
CA ASP A 591 7.27 -21.19 15.10
C ASP A 591 6.11 -20.87 14.14
N GLY A 592 4.90 -20.96 14.67
CA GLY A 592 3.66 -20.63 13.99
C GLY A 592 2.57 -20.23 14.98
N GLY A 593 1.43 -19.76 14.48
CA GLY A 593 0.28 -19.39 15.30
C GLY A 593 0.54 -18.22 16.24
N MET A 594 1.36 -17.25 15.82
CA MET A 594 1.60 -16.02 16.59
C MET A 594 0.39 -15.08 16.51
N HIS A 595 -0.21 -14.94 15.31
CA HIS A 595 -1.53 -14.34 15.17
C HIS A 595 -2.61 -15.42 15.20
N ALA A 596 -3.63 -15.22 16.02
CA ALA A 596 -4.63 -16.23 16.34
C ALA A 596 -5.45 -16.72 15.14
N ARG A 597 -5.88 -15.82 14.25
CA ARG A 597 -6.70 -16.14 13.06
C ARG A 597 -5.98 -16.92 11.97
N GLU A 598 -4.66 -17.04 12.02
CA GLU A 598 -3.82 -17.64 10.98
C GLU A 598 -3.69 -19.15 11.15
N TRP A 599 -4.81 -19.86 11.18
CA TRP A 599 -4.86 -21.28 11.52
C TRP A 599 -3.98 -22.17 10.62
N LEU A 600 -3.81 -21.78 9.36
CA LEU A 600 -2.94 -22.48 8.42
C LEU A 600 -1.48 -22.54 8.91
N SER A 601 -0.98 -21.49 9.56
CA SER A 601 0.38 -21.48 10.13
C SER A 601 0.59 -22.57 11.18
N ILE A 602 -0.42 -22.81 12.03
CA ILE A 602 -0.40 -23.84 13.08
C ILE A 602 -0.43 -25.23 12.44
N GLY A 603 -1.33 -25.44 11.48
CA GLY A 603 -1.44 -26.71 10.75
C GLY A 603 -0.15 -27.05 10.00
N VAL A 604 0.44 -26.09 9.29
CA VAL A 604 1.69 -26.27 8.55
C VAL A 604 2.87 -26.52 9.49
N ALA A 605 2.93 -25.85 10.65
CA ALA A 605 3.93 -26.15 11.67
C ALA A 605 3.83 -27.61 12.16
N ASN A 606 2.62 -28.10 12.40
CA ASN A 606 2.38 -29.51 12.79
C ASN A 606 2.76 -30.49 11.68
N TYR A 607 2.45 -30.17 10.43
CA TYR A 607 2.88 -30.94 9.26
C TYR A 607 4.41 -31.06 9.21
N ILE A 608 5.13 -29.94 9.31
CA ILE A 608 6.60 -29.90 9.27
C ILE A 608 7.20 -30.77 10.40
N LEU A 609 6.64 -30.70 11.61
CA LEU A 609 7.06 -31.53 12.75
C LEU A 609 6.95 -33.03 12.42
N ILE A 610 5.81 -33.45 11.87
CA ILE A 610 5.59 -34.85 11.48
C ILE A 610 6.53 -35.27 10.36
N GLN A 611 6.74 -34.43 9.34
CA GLN A 611 7.61 -34.78 8.20
C GLN A 611 9.07 -34.94 8.62
N PHE A 612 9.60 -34.08 9.49
CA PHE A 612 10.96 -34.26 10.02
C PHE A 612 11.11 -35.60 10.76
N LEU A 613 10.10 -36.04 11.49
CA LEU A 613 10.13 -37.32 12.21
C LEU A 613 9.98 -38.52 11.27
N LYS A 614 9.04 -38.48 10.33
CA LYS A 614 8.80 -39.54 9.32
C LYS A 614 10.01 -39.75 8.42
N LEU A 615 10.56 -38.65 7.89
CA LEU A 615 11.58 -38.69 6.84
C LEU A 615 13.01 -38.77 7.38
N ARG A 616 13.18 -38.73 8.71
CA ARG A 616 14.47 -38.79 9.42
C ARG A 616 15.42 -39.88 8.90
N LYS A 617 14.89 -41.05 8.52
CA LYS A 617 15.69 -42.21 8.08
C LYS A 617 15.75 -42.37 6.56
N THR A 618 14.75 -41.89 5.83
CA THR A 618 14.53 -42.20 4.41
C THR A 618 14.95 -41.08 3.47
N ASN A 619 14.84 -39.82 3.90
CA ASN A 619 15.24 -38.67 3.09
C ASN A 619 16.67 -38.23 3.44
N VAL A 620 17.56 -38.29 2.45
CA VAL A 620 19.00 -37.96 2.63
C VAL A 620 19.20 -36.52 3.11
N LYS A 621 18.49 -35.54 2.54
CA LYS A 621 18.63 -34.12 2.94
C LYS A 621 18.17 -33.89 4.37
N VAL A 622 17.02 -34.47 4.76
CA VAL A 622 16.52 -34.43 6.14
C VAL A 622 17.51 -35.07 7.11
N ARG A 623 18.11 -36.21 6.73
CA ARG A 623 19.11 -36.89 7.56
C ARG A 623 20.36 -36.03 7.76
N GLU A 624 20.85 -35.37 6.71
CA GLU A 624 21.99 -34.44 6.78
C GLU A 624 21.67 -33.20 7.63
N ILE A 625 20.46 -32.66 7.52
CA ILE A 625 20.00 -31.56 8.40
C ILE A 625 20.01 -32.02 9.85
N LEU A 626 19.40 -33.18 10.16
CA LEU A 626 19.40 -33.73 11.51
C LEU A 626 20.79 -34.21 11.98
N TYR A 627 21.75 -34.38 11.07
CA TYR A 627 23.13 -34.65 11.44
C TYR A 627 23.79 -33.38 12.00
N ASN A 628 23.53 -32.22 11.39
CA ASN A 628 24.17 -30.95 11.73
C ASN A 628 23.37 -30.08 12.71
N PHE A 629 22.05 -30.25 12.77
CA PHE A 629 21.14 -29.39 13.52
C PHE A 629 20.22 -30.19 14.45
N ASP A 630 19.90 -29.58 15.59
CA ASP A 630 18.68 -29.86 16.35
C ASP A 630 17.55 -28.93 15.86
N ILE A 631 16.29 -29.37 15.93
CA ILE A 631 15.14 -28.55 15.50
C ILE A 631 14.24 -28.29 16.71
N TYR A 632 13.99 -27.03 17.02
CA TYR A 632 13.08 -26.58 18.06
C TYR A 632 11.83 -26.02 17.39
N MET A 633 10.65 -26.56 17.74
CA MET A 633 9.38 -26.15 17.15
C MET A 633 8.40 -25.67 18.21
N LEU A 634 7.83 -24.48 18.01
CA LEU A 634 6.69 -23.94 18.76
C LEU A 634 5.50 -23.76 17.81
N PRO A 635 4.70 -24.81 17.54
CA PRO A 635 3.66 -24.73 16.50
C PRO A 635 2.51 -23.78 16.83
N LEU A 636 2.29 -23.48 18.12
CA LEU A 636 1.25 -22.58 18.61
C LEU A 636 1.82 -21.61 19.64
N MET A 637 2.20 -20.41 19.20
CA MET A 637 2.74 -19.37 20.07
C MET A 637 1.65 -18.57 20.82
N ASN A 638 0.43 -18.47 20.28
CA ASN A 638 -0.70 -17.75 20.89
C ASN A 638 -1.91 -18.66 21.18
N PRO A 639 -1.81 -19.60 22.15
CA PRO A 639 -2.92 -20.48 22.52
C PRO A 639 -4.23 -19.77 22.88
N ASP A 640 -4.17 -18.67 23.63
CA ASP A 640 -5.37 -17.99 24.13
C ASP A 640 -6.13 -17.33 22.99
N GLY A 641 -5.41 -16.56 22.15
CA GLY A 641 -6.01 -15.96 20.98
C GLY A 641 -6.54 -17.03 20.02
N TYR A 642 -5.81 -18.14 19.84
CA TYR A 642 -6.24 -19.23 18.95
C TYR A 642 -7.56 -19.86 19.43
N GLU A 643 -7.68 -20.23 20.70
CA GLU A 643 -8.94 -20.77 21.24
C GLU A 643 -10.06 -19.73 21.19
N PHE A 644 -9.77 -18.47 21.47
CA PHE A 644 -10.76 -17.40 21.30
C PHE A 644 -11.25 -17.29 19.85
N SER A 645 -10.36 -17.47 18.87
CA SER A 645 -10.74 -17.48 17.45
C SER A 645 -11.54 -18.71 17.02
N ARG A 646 -11.47 -19.80 17.77
CA ARG A 646 -12.23 -21.02 17.49
C ARG A 646 -13.68 -20.92 17.95
N HIS A 647 -13.92 -20.22 19.06
CA HIS A 647 -15.22 -20.24 19.73
C HIS A 647 -15.97 -18.90 19.65
N GLU A 648 -15.26 -17.77 19.64
CA GLU A 648 -15.87 -16.44 19.83
C GLU A 648 -15.74 -15.54 18.59
N ASN A 649 -14.51 -15.26 18.11
CA ASN A 649 -14.27 -14.39 16.96
C ASN A 649 -13.21 -14.98 16.02
N ARG A 650 -13.63 -15.56 14.89
CA ARG A 650 -12.74 -16.21 13.92
C ARG A 650 -11.61 -15.33 13.37
N LEU A 651 -11.78 -14.02 13.32
CA LEU A 651 -10.78 -13.07 12.82
C LEU A 651 -9.97 -12.39 13.91
N TRP A 652 -10.06 -12.87 15.16
CA TRP A 652 -9.20 -12.41 16.25
C TRP A 652 -7.72 -12.61 15.93
N ARG A 653 -6.91 -11.56 16.09
CA ARG A 653 -5.49 -11.54 15.74
C ARG A 653 -4.56 -11.63 16.95
N LYS A 654 -4.86 -10.85 17.99
CA LYS A 654 -4.00 -10.56 19.15
C LYS A 654 -3.97 -11.73 20.16
N ASN A 655 -3.22 -11.60 21.25
CA ASN A 655 -3.41 -12.46 22.42
C ASN A 655 -4.67 -12.03 23.22
N ARG A 656 -4.81 -12.47 24.48
CA ARG A 656 -6.00 -12.21 25.33
C ARG A 656 -5.70 -11.52 26.65
N SER A 657 -4.53 -10.90 26.80
CA SER A 657 -4.25 -10.07 27.97
C SER A 657 -5.18 -8.85 28.03
N PRO A 658 -5.70 -8.48 29.21
CA PRO A 658 -6.50 -7.27 29.37
C PRO A 658 -5.60 -6.05 29.19
N THR A 659 -6.12 -5.02 28.52
CA THR A 659 -5.40 -3.75 28.39
C THR A 659 -5.76 -2.83 29.55
N THR A 660 -4.78 -2.12 30.10
CA THR A 660 -4.95 -1.22 31.26
C THR A 660 -5.29 0.22 30.87
N HIS A 661 -5.43 0.51 29.58
CA HIS A 661 -5.72 1.85 29.07
C HIS A 661 -7.22 2.01 28.82
N SER A 662 -7.89 2.77 29.68
CA SER A 662 -9.11 3.47 29.29
C SER A 662 -8.71 4.61 28.36
N ASP A 663 -9.15 4.58 27.11
CA ASP A 663 -8.98 5.71 26.22
C ASP A 663 -9.73 6.92 26.82
N PHE A 664 -9.00 7.98 27.15
CA PHE A 664 -9.51 9.20 27.81
C PHE A 664 -10.61 9.96 27.02
N TRP A 665 -10.98 9.50 25.83
CA TRP A 665 -11.91 10.19 24.92
C TRP A 665 -13.21 9.43 24.64
N ASN A 666 -13.26 8.11 24.89
CA ASN A 666 -14.45 7.29 24.68
C ASN A 666 -14.59 6.35 25.88
N GLY A 667 -15.55 6.63 26.78
CA GLY A 667 -15.66 5.98 28.10
C GLY A 667 -15.53 4.46 28.11
N ASP A 668 -14.92 3.94 29.18
CA ASP A 668 -14.93 2.54 29.69
C ASP A 668 -14.96 1.39 28.67
N GLN A 669 -14.33 1.52 27.50
CA GLN A 669 -14.22 0.40 26.58
C GLN A 669 -13.02 -0.48 26.96
N SER A 670 -13.29 -1.59 27.64
CA SER A 670 -12.29 -2.62 27.97
C SER A 670 -11.85 -3.34 26.69
N CYS A 671 -10.68 -2.97 26.16
CA CYS A 671 -10.06 -3.65 25.03
C CYS A 671 -9.10 -4.76 25.50
N TYR A 672 -8.94 -5.79 24.68
CA TYR A 672 -8.13 -6.96 24.98
C TYR A 672 -7.09 -7.21 23.90
N GLY A 673 -5.97 -7.76 24.32
CA GLY A 673 -4.93 -8.30 23.48
C GLY A 673 -3.92 -7.28 22.99
N ILE A 674 -2.70 -7.76 22.82
CA ILE A 674 -1.55 -7.12 22.21
C ILE A 674 -1.18 -7.92 20.95
N ASP A 675 -0.74 -7.22 19.89
CA ASP A 675 -0.16 -7.87 18.72
C ASP A 675 1.24 -8.40 19.10
N LEU A 676 1.36 -9.72 19.25
CA LEU A 676 2.61 -10.37 19.64
C LEU A 676 3.75 -10.07 18.65
N ASN A 677 3.45 -9.86 17.36
CA ASN A 677 4.45 -9.51 16.35
C ASN A 677 4.68 -8.00 16.23
N ARG A 678 4.26 -7.23 17.23
CA ARG A 678 4.68 -5.84 17.49
C ARG A 678 5.31 -5.67 18.87
N ASN A 679 5.42 -6.74 19.65
CA ASN A 679 5.85 -6.69 21.05
C ASN A 679 7.29 -7.19 21.27
N PHE A 680 7.99 -7.69 20.26
CA PHE A 680 9.38 -8.13 20.42
C PHE A 680 10.33 -6.97 20.73
N PRO A 681 11.40 -7.19 21.52
CA PRO A 681 12.25 -6.13 22.04
C PRO A 681 13.32 -5.67 21.02
N TYR A 682 12.91 -5.31 19.81
CA TYR A 682 13.77 -4.78 18.77
C TYR A 682 13.05 -3.68 17.98
N GLU A 683 13.65 -2.49 17.91
CA GLU A 683 13.05 -1.28 17.32
C GLU A 683 11.63 -0.94 17.87
N TRP A 684 11.24 -1.50 19.01
CA TRP A 684 9.88 -1.39 19.56
C TRP A 684 9.45 0.05 19.89
N ASN A 685 10.39 0.91 20.28
CA ASN A 685 10.13 2.33 20.57
C ASN A 685 9.84 3.15 19.31
N ASN A 686 10.19 2.63 18.12
CA ASN A 686 9.78 3.20 16.86
C ASN A 686 8.34 2.72 16.59
N THR A 687 7.38 3.64 16.42
CA THR A 687 5.96 3.31 16.30
C THR A 687 5.51 3.08 14.85
N ILE A 688 6.44 3.02 13.90
CA ILE A 688 6.12 2.75 12.49
C ILE A 688 5.45 1.38 12.35
N GLY A 689 4.27 1.35 11.73
CA GLY A 689 3.51 0.13 11.47
C GLY A 689 2.98 -0.57 12.73
N ALA A 690 2.97 0.13 13.86
CA ALA A 690 2.51 -0.34 15.16
C ALA A 690 1.63 0.75 15.83
N SER A 691 0.67 0.36 16.66
CA SER A 691 -0.25 1.30 17.30
C SER A 691 -0.03 1.36 18.80
N ASP A 692 -0.21 2.56 19.37
CA ASP A 692 -0.32 2.79 20.82
C ASP A 692 -1.76 2.68 21.33
N HIS A 693 -2.74 2.59 20.43
CA HIS A 693 -4.14 2.49 20.78
C HIS A 693 -4.52 1.04 21.11
N ALA A 694 -4.95 0.79 22.34
CA ALA A 694 -5.18 -0.54 22.91
C ALA A 694 -6.19 -1.40 22.10
N CYS A 695 -7.18 -0.76 21.49
CA CYS A 695 -8.20 -1.41 20.69
C CYS A 695 -7.76 -1.70 19.25
N SER A 696 -6.60 -1.17 18.81
CA SER A 696 -6.07 -1.46 17.48
C SER A 696 -5.61 -2.92 17.36
N HIS A 697 -5.77 -3.49 16.16
CA HIS A 697 -5.24 -4.82 15.82
C HIS A 697 -3.71 -4.88 15.79
N SER A 698 -3.05 -3.73 15.68
CA SER A 698 -1.59 -3.58 15.68
C SER A 698 -1.05 -3.00 16.99
N TYR A 699 -1.83 -3.05 18.07
CA TYR A 699 -1.42 -2.54 19.38
C TYR A 699 -0.14 -3.22 19.86
N ARG A 700 0.93 -2.46 20.06
CA ARG A 700 2.28 -2.99 20.39
C ARG A 700 2.50 -3.36 21.84
N GLY A 701 1.51 -3.07 22.69
CA GLY A 701 1.59 -3.27 24.14
C GLY A 701 2.17 -2.06 24.88
N PRO A 702 2.22 -2.14 26.22
CA PRO A 702 2.72 -1.04 27.07
C PRO A 702 4.26 -0.94 27.12
N SER A 703 4.97 -2.04 26.83
CA SER A 703 6.44 -2.11 26.87
C SER A 703 6.95 -3.23 25.98
N PRO A 704 8.22 -3.22 25.56
CA PRO A 704 8.77 -4.32 24.78
C PRO A 704 8.84 -5.59 25.63
N ALA A 705 8.44 -6.73 25.05
CA ALA A 705 8.27 -8.01 25.74
C ALA A 705 7.41 -7.88 27.00
N SER A 706 6.24 -7.24 26.88
CA SER A 706 5.22 -7.18 27.94
C SER A 706 4.39 -8.45 28.02
N GLU A 707 4.22 -9.16 26.91
CA GLU A 707 3.32 -10.31 26.82
C GLU A 707 4.01 -11.61 27.25
N ASN A 708 3.33 -12.42 28.06
CA ASN A 708 3.89 -13.67 28.59
C ASN A 708 4.38 -14.60 27.46
N GLU A 709 3.70 -14.63 26.33
CA GLU A 709 4.08 -15.40 25.14
C GLU A 709 5.44 -14.94 24.60
N VAL A 710 5.63 -13.63 24.43
CA VAL A 710 6.88 -13.04 23.92
C VAL A 710 8.00 -13.16 24.94
N ILE A 711 7.71 -12.89 26.22
CA ILE A 711 8.67 -13.08 27.33
C ILE A 711 9.19 -14.52 27.33
N SER A 712 8.31 -15.51 27.18
CA SER A 712 8.68 -16.93 27.20
C SER A 712 9.62 -17.28 26.05
N VAL A 713 9.33 -16.83 24.83
CA VAL A 713 10.18 -17.08 23.65
C VAL A 713 11.53 -16.37 23.77
N VAL A 714 11.53 -15.08 24.09
CA VAL A 714 12.77 -14.27 24.25
C VAL A 714 13.66 -14.86 25.34
N THR A 715 13.07 -15.21 26.48
CA THR A 715 13.79 -15.80 27.62
C THR A 715 14.35 -17.17 27.26
N PHE A 716 13.55 -18.03 26.63
CA PHE A 716 14.00 -19.35 26.20
C PHE A 716 15.20 -19.26 25.25
N LEU A 717 15.11 -18.45 24.18
CA LEU A 717 16.18 -18.31 23.20
C LEU A 717 17.48 -17.80 23.83
N ARG A 718 17.39 -16.79 24.70
CA ARG A 718 18.54 -16.27 25.45
C ARG A 718 19.14 -17.30 26.41
N GLN A 719 18.31 -18.03 27.16
CA GLN A 719 18.77 -19.07 28.08
C GLN A 719 19.47 -20.24 27.37
N GLN A 720 18.95 -20.65 26.20
CA GLN A 720 19.61 -21.65 25.37
C GLN A 720 20.98 -21.14 24.88
N GLN A 721 21.07 -19.88 24.46
CA GLN A 721 22.34 -19.27 24.04
C GLN A 721 23.35 -19.21 25.20
N LEU A 722 22.93 -18.81 26.40
CA LEU A 722 23.76 -18.86 27.62
C LEU A 722 24.21 -20.27 27.97
N SER A 723 23.41 -21.27 27.63
CA SER A 723 23.76 -22.69 27.76
C SER A 723 24.63 -23.22 26.61
N ASN A 724 25.25 -22.34 25.81
CA ASN A 724 26.05 -22.69 24.63
C ASN A 724 25.28 -23.44 23.52
N GLN A 725 23.95 -23.34 23.45
CA GLN A 725 23.18 -23.76 22.27
C GLN A 725 23.24 -22.65 21.22
N LYS A 726 23.82 -22.93 20.05
CA LYS A 726 23.92 -21.95 18.96
C LYS A 726 22.76 -22.12 17.99
N PHE A 727 21.85 -21.16 17.95
CA PHE A 727 20.84 -21.12 16.90
C PHE A 727 21.42 -20.54 15.61
N TYR A 728 21.02 -21.10 14.47
CA TYR A 728 21.56 -20.77 13.16
C TYR A 728 20.49 -20.26 12.20
N ALA A 729 19.27 -20.79 12.29
CA ALA A 729 18.15 -20.39 11.45
C ALA A 729 16.85 -20.24 12.27
N TYR A 730 16.05 -19.26 11.89
CA TYR A 730 14.72 -18.96 12.40
C TYR A 730 13.73 -18.93 11.22
N PHE A 731 12.69 -19.74 11.29
CA PHE A 731 11.59 -19.76 10.34
C PHE A 731 10.28 -19.51 11.07
N ASN A 732 9.65 -18.38 10.80
CA ASN A 732 8.36 -18.03 11.37
C ASN A 732 7.26 -18.17 10.31
N LEU A 733 6.13 -18.74 10.71
CA LEU A 733 5.01 -19.03 9.81
C LEU A 733 3.83 -18.11 10.15
N HIS A 734 3.42 -17.32 9.16
CA HIS A 734 2.23 -16.47 9.16
C HIS A 734 1.32 -16.83 7.97
N ALA A 735 0.12 -16.27 7.94
CA ALA A 735 -0.72 -16.27 6.74
C ALA A 735 -1.34 -14.89 6.58
N TYR A 736 -1.60 -14.36 5.38
CA TYR A 736 -1.46 -14.97 4.06
C TYR A 736 -0.78 -14.02 3.07
N GLY A 737 -0.39 -14.53 1.91
CA GLY A 737 0.10 -13.74 0.79
C GLY A 737 1.11 -14.43 -0.14
N ARG A 738 1.62 -15.61 0.24
CA ARG A 738 2.74 -16.30 -0.43
C ARG A 738 4.01 -15.45 -0.52
N PHE A 739 4.47 -14.97 0.64
CA PHE A 739 5.71 -14.23 0.77
C PHE A 739 6.78 -15.02 1.52
N TRP A 740 8.03 -14.83 1.13
CA TRP A 740 9.22 -15.23 1.88
C TRP A 740 9.97 -13.95 2.26
N LEU A 741 9.68 -13.48 3.46
CA LEU A 741 10.09 -12.18 3.97
C LEU A 741 11.44 -12.26 4.67
N LEU A 742 12.29 -11.30 4.36
CA LEU A 742 13.64 -11.12 4.90
C LEU A 742 13.72 -9.84 5.74
N PRO A 743 14.59 -9.78 6.77
CA PRO A 743 14.83 -8.57 7.54
C PRO A 743 15.43 -7.44 6.67
N TRP A 744 15.26 -6.18 7.03
CA TRP A 744 14.54 -5.69 8.21
C TRP A 744 13.07 -5.38 7.91
N THR A 745 12.19 -5.50 8.90
CA THR A 745 10.80 -5.06 8.80
C THR A 745 10.64 -3.56 9.09
N TYR A 746 11.48 -2.97 9.95
CA TYR A 746 11.31 -1.57 10.39
C TYR A 746 11.80 -0.49 9.41
N SER A 747 12.62 -0.84 8.41
CA SER A 747 13.31 0.13 7.56
C SER A 747 13.23 -0.24 6.08
N LEU A 748 12.96 0.74 5.22
CA LEU A 748 12.98 0.58 3.75
C LEU A 748 14.40 0.67 3.15
N SER A 749 15.30 1.37 3.84
CA SER A 749 16.65 1.69 3.35
C SER A 749 17.73 0.76 3.93
N LYS A 750 17.58 0.32 5.18
CA LYS A 750 18.54 -0.57 5.83
C LYS A 750 18.25 -2.02 5.47
N LYS A 751 19.29 -2.78 5.14
CA LYS A 751 19.27 -4.23 4.94
C LYS A 751 20.06 -4.92 6.06
N VAL A 752 19.75 -6.19 6.34
CA VAL A 752 20.60 -7.03 7.18
C VAL A 752 21.92 -7.31 6.47
N SER A 753 23.02 -7.47 7.22
CA SER A 753 24.37 -7.54 6.65
C SER A 753 24.58 -8.67 5.65
N ASN A 754 23.85 -9.78 5.79
CA ASN A 754 23.88 -10.93 4.89
C ASN A 754 22.65 -11.02 3.97
N TYR A 755 21.97 -9.90 3.70
CA TYR A 755 20.75 -9.86 2.87
C TYR A 755 20.92 -10.57 1.53
N ASP A 756 22.02 -10.33 0.82
CA ASP A 756 22.23 -10.92 -0.50
C ASP A 756 22.37 -12.45 -0.44
N GLU A 757 22.95 -12.99 0.64
CA GLU A 757 22.99 -14.43 0.87
C GLU A 757 21.57 -14.98 1.08
N LEU A 758 20.78 -14.33 1.94
CA LEU A 758 19.40 -14.73 2.21
C LEU A 758 18.54 -14.69 0.95
N PHE A 759 18.59 -13.56 0.22
CA PHE A 759 17.81 -13.33 -0.99
C PHE A 759 18.19 -14.30 -2.09
N ASN A 760 19.49 -14.46 -2.39
CA ASN A 760 19.90 -15.36 -3.46
C ASN A 760 19.57 -16.81 -3.16
N ARG A 761 19.71 -17.25 -1.90
CA ARG A 761 19.42 -18.63 -1.51
C ARG A 761 17.92 -18.93 -1.54
N SER A 762 17.10 -18.05 -0.96
CA SER A 762 15.64 -18.21 -0.97
C SER A 762 15.06 -18.10 -2.39
N SER A 763 15.51 -17.14 -3.20
CA SER A 763 15.11 -17.03 -4.62
C SER A 763 15.43 -18.28 -5.43
N LYS A 764 16.59 -18.91 -5.20
CA LYS A 764 16.92 -20.21 -5.82
C LYS A 764 15.93 -21.29 -5.40
N VAL A 765 15.65 -21.43 -4.10
CA VAL A 765 14.68 -22.42 -3.58
C VAL A 765 13.29 -22.18 -4.17
N VAL A 766 12.82 -20.94 -4.23
CA VAL A 766 11.53 -20.59 -4.83
C VAL A 766 11.47 -20.99 -6.30
N SER A 767 12.56 -20.75 -7.05
CA SER A 767 12.63 -21.11 -8.46
C SER A 767 12.66 -22.62 -8.71
N SER A 768 13.29 -23.40 -7.82
CA SER A 768 13.52 -24.83 -8.03
C SER A 768 12.50 -25.74 -7.34
N VAL A 769 11.93 -25.33 -6.20
CA VAL A 769 11.08 -26.17 -5.35
C VAL A 769 9.64 -25.64 -5.28
N MET A 770 9.46 -24.32 -5.25
CA MET A 770 8.15 -23.69 -5.03
C MET A 770 7.51 -23.17 -6.33
N LYS A 771 7.96 -23.63 -7.50
CA LYS A 771 7.39 -23.27 -8.82
C LYS A 771 7.14 -21.75 -9.02
N LYS A 772 7.98 -20.89 -8.44
CA LYS A 772 7.83 -19.42 -8.48
C LYS A 772 6.51 -18.89 -7.90
N THR A 773 5.88 -19.61 -6.97
CA THR A 773 4.60 -19.20 -6.36
C THR A 773 4.77 -18.24 -5.18
N TYR A 774 6.00 -18.03 -4.70
CA TYR A 774 6.33 -17.14 -3.57
C TYR A 774 7.14 -15.93 -4.01
N ARG A 775 6.91 -14.79 -3.37
CA ARG A 775 7.73 -13.58 -3.56
C ARG A 775 8.75 -13.46 -2.44
N VAL A 776 10.01 -13.36 -2.82
CA VAL A 776 11.14 -13.22 -1.90
C VAL A 776 11.56 -11.76 -1.83
N GLY A 777 11.84 -11.24 -0.64
CA GLY A 777 12.36 -9.88 -0.53
C GLY A 777 12.35 -9.33 0.88
N GLN A 778 12.78 -8.08 1.01
CA GLN A 778 12.77 -7.40 2.29
C GLN A 778 11.32 -7.13 2.74
N ALA A 779 10.99 -7.48 3.97
CA ALA A 779 9.63 -7.42 4.49
C ALA A 779 9.01 -6.03 4.38
N SER A 780 9.76 -4.99 4.76
CA SER A 780 9.31 -3.59 4.71
C SER A 780 8.94 -3.12 3.30
N ARG A 781 9.56 -3.70 2.25
CA ARG A 781 9.35 -3.34 0.84
C ARG A 781 8.24 -4.14 0.18
N LEU A 782 8.12 -5.43 0.53
CA LEU A 782 7.09 -6.29 -0.04
C LEU A 782 5.72 -6.06 0.60
N LEU A 783 5.71 -5.71 1.89
CA LEU A 783 4.52 -5.38 2.64
C LEU A 783 4.52 -3.88 2.96
N TYR A 784 4.84 -3.56 4.20
CA TYR A 784 4.94 -2.21 4.73
C TYR A 784 5.92 -2.21 5.91
N PRO A 785 6.52 -1.06 6.25
CA PRO A 785 7.39 -0.96 7.42
C PRO A 785 6.64 -1.23 8.73
N CYS A 786 7.20 -2.07 9.58
CA CYS A 786 6.66 -2.35 10.92
C CYS A 786 7.76 -2.69 11.94
N THR A 787 7.51 -2.43 13.21
CA THR A 787 8.50 -2.55 14.31
C THR A 787 8.09 -3.61 15.33
N GLY A 788 9.02 -4.02 16.20
CA GLY A 788 8.73 -4.99 17.26
C GLY A 788 8.40 -6.39 16.75
N THR A 789 8.95 -6.77 15.58
CA THR A 789 8.68 -8.06 14.93
C THR A 789 9.62 -9.17 15.40
N SER A 790 9.13 -10.41 15.33
CA SER A 790 9.88 -11.61 15.73
C SER A 790 11.09 -11.86 14.85
N ILE A 791 10.95 -11.68 13.53
CA ILE A 791 12.02 -11.89 12.55
C ILE A 791 13.16 -10.90 12.73
N ASP A 792 12.87 -9.63 13.04
CA ASP A 792 13.90 -8.62 13.29
C ASP A 792 14.64 -8.93 14.60
N PHE A 793 13.92 -9.30 15.66
CA PHE A 793 14.56 -9.78 16.89
C PHE A 793 15.43 -11.02 16.63
N ALA A 794 14.92 -12.01 15.89
CA ALA A 794 15.65 -13.23 15.57
C ALA A 794 16.90 -12.96 14.72
N ALA A 795 16.87 -11.99 13.81
CA ALA A 795 18.02 -11.57 13.01
C ALA A 795 19.18 -11.03 13.86
N THR A 796 18.91 -10.55 15.07
CA THR A 796 19.98 -10.16 16.02
C THR A 796 20.68 -11.35 16.66
N LEU A 797 20.05 -12.52 16.67
CA LEU A 797 20.53 -13.73 17.33
C LEU A 797 21.01 -14.81 16.34
N MET A 798 20.46 -14.80 15.12
CA MET A 798 20.60 -15.87 14.14
C MET A 798 20.88 -15.29 12.76
N PRO A 799 21.88 -15.81 12.01
CA PRO A 799 22.21 -15.29 10.70
C PRO A 799 21.10 -15.53 9.66
N HIS A 800 20.30 -16.59 9.79
CA HIS A 800 19.23 -16.89 8.84
C HIS A 800 17.86 -16.76 9.49
N ALA A 801 17.37 -15.53 9.65
CA ALA A 801 16.01 -15.26 10.11
C ALA A 801 15.10 -14.91 8.94
N MET A 802 13.95 -15.59 8.85
CA MET A 802 12.97 -15.40 7.78
C MET A 802 11.55 -15.73 8.23
N THR A 803 10.59 -15.13 7.53
CA THR A 803 9.17 -15.35 7.73
C THR A 803 8.52 -15.82 6.44
N PHE A 804 7.64 -16.81 6.53
CA PHE A 804 6.75 -17.20 5.44
C PHE A 804 5.36 -16.64 5.69
N GLU A 805 4.78 -15.95 4.71
CA GLU A 805 3.35 -15.72 4.61
C GLU A 805 2.76 -16.80 3.71
N LEU A 806 1.92 -17.66 4.27
CA LEU A 806 1.35 -18.83 3.58
C LEU A 806 0.26 -18.45 2.55
N SER A 807 -0.36 -19.45 1.94
CA SER A 807 -1.50 -19.26 1.02
C SER A 807 -2.70 -18.61 1.71
N PRO A 808 -3.64 -18.03 0.93
CA PRO A 808 -3.61 -17.85 -0.54
C PRO A 808 -2.72 -16.67 -1.00
N MET A 809 -2.40 -16.63 -2.31
CA MET A 809 -1.81 -15.44 -2.93
C MET A 809 -2.89 -14.37 -3.14
N PHE A 810 -2.57 -13.10 -2.91
CA PHE A 810 -3.45 -11.99 -3.28
C PHE A 810 -3.11 -11.48 -4.69
N LYS A 811 -4.09 -11.54 -5.61
CA LYS A 811 -3.95 -11.13 -7.02
C LYS A 811 -4.78 -9.89 -7.40
N GLY A 812 -5.09 -8.99 -6.46
CA GLY A 812 -5.87 -7.76 -6.74
C GLY A 812 -7.37 -7.98 -7.04
N LEU A 813 -7.78 -9.24 -7.12
CA LEU A 813 -9.15 -9.74 -7.00
C LEU A 813 -9.12 -10.88 -5.97
N PRO A 814 -10.15 -11.01 -5.11
CA PRO A 814 -10.29 -12.21 -4.31
C PRO A 814 -10.36 -13.38 -5.30
N MET A 815 -9.61 -14.46 -5.06
CA MET A 815 -9.70 -15.72 -5.83
C MET A 815 -11.06 -16.41 -5.66
N CYS A 816 -12.11 -15.66 -5.33
CA CYS A 816 -13.37 -16.11 -4.74
C CYS A 816 -14.57 -15.86 -5.64
N PHE A 817 -14.33 -15.47 -6.88
CA PHE A 817 -15.37 -15.25 -7.87
C PHE A 817 -15.19 -16.24 -8.99
N ASP A 818 -16.22 -17.05 -9.21
CA ASP A 818 -16.35 -17.79 -10.45
C ASP A 818 -16.42 -16.80 -11.63
N GLN A 819 -16.41 -17.33 -12.86
CA GLN A 819 -16.53 -16.52 -14.08
C GLN A 819 -17.80 -15.65 -14.12
N ASN A 820 -18.79 -15.92 -13.25
CA ASN A 820 -20.05 -15.19 -13.13
C ASN A 820 -20.06 -14.14 -11.99
N LYS A 821 -18.92 -13.86 -11.35
CA LYS A 821 -18.80 -12.93 -10.21
C LYS A 821 -19.67 -13.32 -9.00
N THR A 822 -20.10 -14.57 -8.91
CA THR A 822 -20.75 -15.15 -7.72
C THR A 822 -19.71 -15.71 -6.76
N LEU A 823 -19.96 -15.58 -5.46
CA LEU A 823 -19.09 -16.11 -4.42
C LEU A 823 -19.09 -17.64 -4.54
N ASP A 824 -17.97 -18.24 -4.92
CA ASP A 824 -17.85 -19.69 -4.97
C ASP A 824 -18.02 -20.27 -3.56
N ASP A 825 -19.04 -21.11 -3.37
CA ASP A 825 -19.38 -21.80 -2.12
C ASP A 825 -18.29 -22.75 -1.59
N THR A 826 -17.17 -22.88 -2.31
CA THR A 826 -15.97 -23.65 -1.95
C THR A 826 -14.74 -22.79 -1.63
N CYS A 827 -14.80 -21.46 -1.80
CA CYS A 827 -13.62 -20.62 -1.70
C CYS A 827 -13.29 -20.12 -0.28
N THR A 828 -12.00 -20.17 0.04
CA THR A 828 -11.38 -19.70 1.28
C THR A 828 -11.06 -18.20 1.19
N VAL A 829 -11.67 -17.38 2.04
CA VAL A 829 -11.38 -15.93 2.10
C VAL A 829 -10.19 -15.70 3.00
N GLY A 830 -8.99 -15.49 2.44
CA GLY A 830 -7.78 -15.13 3.19
C GLY A 830 -7.50 -16.10 4.34
N PHE A 831 -7.83 -15.69 5.57
CA PHE A 831 -7.68 -16.50 6.79
C PHE A 831 -8.68 -17.66 6.93
N LEU A 832 -9.79 -17.68 6.18
CA LEU A 832 -10.82 -18.72 6.23
C LEU A 832 -10.44 -19.95 5.38
N THR A 833 -9.27 -20.52 5.63
CA THR A 833 -8.67 -21.63 4.86
C THR A 833 -9.31 -23.00 5.15
N ASP A 834 -9.37 -23.88 4.15
CA ASP A 834 -9.80 -25.27 4.27
C ASP A 834 -8.62 -26.11 4.83
N PRO A 835 -8.85 -27.07 5.75
CA PRO A 835 -7.80 -27.93 6.27
C PRO A 835 -6.96 -28.67 5.21
N LYS A 836 -7.50 -28.91 4.00
CA LYS A 836 -6.73 -29.51 2.89
C LYS A 836 -5.51 -28.68 2.48
N GLU A 837 -5.56 -27.36 2.66
CA GLU A 837 -4.45 -26.46 2.36
C GLU A 837 -3.23 -26.75 3.26
N ILE A 838 -3.43 -27.34 4.45
CA ILE A 838 -2.32 -27.68 5.36
C ILE A 838 -1.33 -28.62 4.67
N GLU A 839 -1.81 -29.61 3.91
CA GLU A 839 -0.92 -30.56 3.24
C GLU A 839 -0.27 -29.95 2.00
N ILE A 840 -0.99 -29.09 1.27
CA ILE A 840 -0.48 -28.40 0.08
C ILE A 840 0.66 -27.45 0.48
N ASP A 841 0.37 -26.48 1.36
CA ASP A 841 1.35 -25.51 1.84
C ASP A 841 2.41 -26.21 2.70
N GLY A 842 2.01 -27.19 3.52
CA GLY A 842 2.93 -27.97 4.34
C GLY A 842 3.99 -28.67 3.51
N THR A 843 3.60 -29.30 2.40
CA THR A 843 4.54 -29.96 1.49
C THR A 843 5.49 -28.95 0.85
N GLU A 844 4.96 -27.83 0.34
CA GLU A 844 5.76 -26.80 -0.34
C GLU A 844 6.78 -26.16 0.61
N ILE A 845 6.34 -25.73 1.80
CA ILE A 845 7.17 -25.07 2.81
C ILE A 845 8.18 -26.03 3.44
N PHE A 846 7.79 -27.27 3.74
CA PHE A 846 8.72 -28.27 4.24
C PHE A 846 9.86 -28.51 3.25
N ASN A 847 9.54 -28.69 1.97
CA ASN A 847 10.55 -28.87 0.93
C ASN A 847 11.42 -27.63 0.77
N ALA A 848 10.85 -26.43 0.89
CA ALA A 848 11.60 -25.18 0.84
C ALA A 848 12.62 -25.06 1.99
N ILE A 849 12.19 -25.34 3.23
CA ILE A 849 13.06 -25.34 4.41
C ILE A 849 14.18 -26.38 4.25
N VAL A 850 13.83 -27.60 3.81
CA VAL A 850 14.81 -28.68 3.60
C VAL A 850 15.83 -28.29 2.53
N GLU A 851 15.41 -27.75 1.39
CA GLU A 851 16.34 -27.34 0.33
C GLU A 851 17.23 -26.18 0.77
N TYR A 852 16.64 -25.18 1.42
CA TYR A 852 17.35 -24.03 1.94
C TYR A 852 18.43 -24.46 2.93
N MET A 853 18.09 -25.26 3.93
CA MET A 853 19.06 -25.73 4.94
C MET A 853 20.08 -26.71 4.37
N TYR A 854 19.68 -27.58 3.44
CA TYR A 854 20.60 -28.49 2.79
C TYR A 854 21.64 -27.76 1.93
N SER A 855 21.23 -26.70 1.24
CA SER A 855 22.16 -25.87 0.47
C SER A 855 23.21 -25.18 1.37
N ILE A 856 22.85 -24.78 2.60
CA ILE A 856 23.81 -24.23 3.57
C ILE A 856 24.86 -25.27 3.96
N ILE A 857 24.44 -26.51 4.23
CA ILE A 857 25.35 -27.60 4.60
C ILE A 857 26.35 -27.87 3.47
N ARG A 858 25.87 -27.88 2.21
CA ARG A 858 26.71 -28.11 1.03
C ARG A 858 27.75 -27.02 0.82
N ASP A 859 27.38 -25.76 1.02
CA ASP A 859 28.26 -24.63 0.71
C ASP A 859 29.35 -24.41 1.76
N ARG A 860 29.11 -24.80 3.03
CA ARG A 860 29.98 -24.39 4.16
C ARG A 860 30.87 -25.47 4.76
N CYS A 861 30.84 -26.74 4.31
CA CYS A 861 31.57 -27.84 4.98
C CYS A 861 31.46 -27.75 6.53
N LEU A 862 30.25 -27.55 7.05
CA LEU A 862 29.95 -27.44 8.49
C LEU A 862 30.26 -28.71 9.29
#